data_AF-A0A536FCX2-F1
#
_entry.id   AF-A0A536FCX2-F1
#
_cell.length_a   1.000
_cell.length_b   1.000
_cell.length_c   1.000
_cell.angle_alpha   90.00
_cell.angle_beta   90.00
_cell.angle_gamma   90.00
#
_symmetry.space_group_name_H-M   'P 1'
#
loop_
_entity.id
_entity.type
_entity.pdbx_description
1 polymer ?
#
loop_
_entity_poly.entity_id
_entity_poly.type
_entity_poly.pdbx_seq_one_letter_code
_entity_poly.pdbx_strand_id
1 'polypeptide(L)'
;MGPASGAALPRASRSRAHGEGGRIAARGKRVTGRRRVVEGHARTDVRARSRAARTSSTSLAAAELARALEREELTLQYQPIVDLRSGECRRLEALLRWRHPRRGVLFPGDFMPLAASADLLGPIGRWVIESAARQWLEWRAQGEALGISVNVAGPEIESTSGVDDILAWMEPLAPDALTFELTAARLAAHRADALAAERLAAAGARIALDDVGAADAPGRSLASGLDELKLSRALTSRATADASARADLRALIELGRDYRLTVVAVGVEDKATYDLVASLGCDLAQGYWVSRPLVPDRLGPWRRWVAGVAFTGALALAAQVGTAKAAASGGAAGAQATASVRGFLPSMCCLELPSAKPDPSRSVLELLRERTGATFVHAPSARADVFTDARVSASVRADIVTAVDRDMSALEGEFGQEFTSRPAIYVFATRTGFAQGLQQYFGVRGPDAGLLAAANGGVTLPRQGAIVINLQNLPSDSPLAIVKHELTHALVHQTIGLEATLPAWFDEGLATLQEHAGESSENTARHAAVTLSLLTDGRTSLSDLSVPAQWAQRNAVLSGQGYTVAAEAVRLLEQRVGQAGLIRVLEATGRGESFGAAYAAEAGESLEDFERAFPARLVSAQEQPRILQSSHADGVRWTAAGFRPASAVTVTIEGAAYRVQYEATTDRLGMYQAVFGSTAPPGEYTIHLSGGGLAAGVVIRT
;
A
#
# COMPACT_ATOMS: atom_id res chain seq x y z
N MET A 1 -18.80 15.12 -75.08
CA MET A 1 -19.28 13.82 -75.60
C MET A 1 -19.38 12.87 -74.40
N GLY A 2 -20.60 12.48 -73.98
CA GLY A 2 -20.80 11.32 -73.07
C GLY A 2 -20.91 10.03 -73.90
N PRO A 3 -21.52 8.93 -73.38
CA PRO A 3 -21.85 8.56 -72.00
C PRO A 3 -21.53 7.06 -71.69
N ALA A 4 -22.14 6.56 -70.61
CA ALA A 4 -22.09 5.19 -70.07
C ALA A 4 -22.80 4.08 -70.89
N SER A 5 -22.47 2.81 -70.59
CA SER A 5 -23.30 1.57 -70.64
C SER A 5 -22.34 0.37 -70.44
N GLY A 6 -22.56 -0.71 -69.68
CA GLY A 6 -23.79 -1.42 -69.32
C GLY A 6 -23.88 -2.75 -70.11
N ALA A 7 -24.17 -3.86 -69.42
CA ALA A 7 -24.53 -5.23 -69.90
C ALA A 7 -23.36 -6.23 -70.15
N ALA A 8 -23.46 -7.55 -69.97
CA ALA A 8 -24.41 -8.47 -69.32
C ALA A 8 -23.78 -9.89 -69.31
N LEU A 9 -24.26 -10.76 -68.42
CA LEU A 9 -23.94 -12.20 -68.31
C LEU A 9 -24.27 -13.00 -69.60
N PRO A 10 -23.70 -14.22 -69.75
CA PRO A 10 -24.58 -15.40 -69.66
C PRO A 10 -24.00 -16.70 -69.04
N ARG A 11 -24.90 -17.41 -68.34
CA ARG A 11 -25.19 -18.88 -68.26
C ARG A 11 -24.07 -19.89 -68.64
N ALA A 12 -23.62 -20.75 -67.73
CA ALA A 12 -24.21 -22.03 -67.28
C ALA A 12 -24.08 -23.21 -68.27
N SER A 13 -23.33 -24.27 -67.89
CA SER A 13 -23.80 -25.67 -67.91
C SER A 13 -22.70 -26.67 -67.50
N ARG A 14 -23.15 -27.70 -66.77
CA ARG A 14 -22.42 -28.80 -66.14
C ARG A 14 -21.95 -29.87 -67.13
N SER A 15 -20.93 -30.62 -66.75
CA SER A 15 -20.71 -32.02 -67.14
C SER A 15 -20.44 -32.86 -65.88
N ARG A 16 -21.09 -34.04 -65.82
CA ARG A 16 -21.07 -35.05 -64.74
C ARG A 16 -19.99 -36.10 -65.02
N ALA A 17 -19.47 -36.74 -63.98
CA ALA A 17 -19.14 -38.18 -64.03
C ALA A 17 -19.10 -38.84 -62.63
N HIS A 18 -19.83 -39.97 -62.53
CA HIS A 18 -19.71 -41.15 -61.64
C HIS A 18 -19.80 -40.98 -60.10
N GLY A 19 -20.46 -41.82 -59.31
CA GLY A 19 -21.16 -43.10 -59.53
C GLY A 19 -21.07 -43.97 -58.27
N GLU A 20 -22.22 -44.27 -57.63
CA GLU A 20 -22.60 -45.43 -56.79
C GLU A 20 -21.66 -45.95 -55.66
N GLY A 21 -22.08 -46.39 -54.46
CA GLY A 21 -23.39 -46.59 -53.82
C GLY A 21 -23.27 -47.54 -52.59
N GLY A 22 -24.06 -47.29 -51.52
CA GLY A 22 -24.54 -48.24 -50.46
C GLY A 22 -23.60 -48.62 -49.26
N ARG A 23 -23.83 -48.24 -47.98
CA ARG A 23 -24.78 -48.76 -46.93
C ARG A 23 -24.50 -50.24 -46.54
N ILE A 24 -24.39 -50.77 -45.30
CA ILE A 24 -24.90 -50.55 -43.90
C ILE A 24 -23.93 -51.37 -42.95
N ALA A 25 -23.57 -51.02 -41.71
CA ALA A 25 -24.17 -51.48 -40.42
C ALA A 25 -23.14 -51.49 -39.26
N ALA A 26 -23.65 -51.52 -38.01
CA ALA A 26 -22.99 -51.16 -36.75
C ALA A 26 -22.49 -52.33 -35.86
N ARG A 27 -21.80 -51.95 -34.75
CA ARG A 27 -21.37 -52.68 -33.52
C ARG A 27 -20.03 -53.44 -33.61
N GLY A 28 -19.09 -53.40 -32.65
CA GLY A 28 -18.98 -52.75 -31.33
C GLY A 28 -17.78 -53.31 -30.52
N LYS A 29 -17.57 -52.75 -29.30
CA LYS A 29 -16.58 -53.05 -28.20
C LYS A 29 -15.18 -52.42 -28.30
N ARG A 30 -14.51 -52.05 -27.21
CA ARG A 30 -14.81 -51.48 -25.87
C ARG A 30 -13.43 -51.22 -25.23
N VAL A 31 -13.27 -50.08 -24.56
CA VAL A 31 -12.46 -49.83 -23.34
C VAL A 31 -10.97 -50.22 -23.35
N THR A 32 -10.10 -49.23 -23.56
CA THR A 32 -8.88 -48.86 -22.78
C THR A 32 -8.34 -47.56 -23.40
N GLY A 33 -7.79 -46.55 -22.73
CA GLY A 33 -7.45 -46.38 -21.33
C GLY A 33 -7.77 -44.96 -20.86
N ARG A 34 -8.43 -44.94 -19.71
CA ARG A 34 -8.86 -43.80 -18.89
C ARG A 34 -7.66 -43.07 -18.23
N ARG A 35 -6.50 -43.01 -18.89
CA ARG A 35 -5.22 -42.59 -18.30
C ARG A 35 -4.64 -41.29 -18.87
N ARG A 36 -5.24 -40.69 -19.91
CA ARG A 36 -4.76 -39.43 -20.52
C ARG A 36 -5.54 -38.16 -20.17
N VAL A 37 -6.63 -38.28 -19.41
CA VAL A 37 -7.46 -37.12 -19.04
C VAL A 37 -7.11 -36.56 -17.65
N VAL A 38 -6.29 -37.29 -16.86
CA VAL A 38 -5.91 -36.89 -15.50
C VAL A 38 -4.63 -36.03 -15.45
N GLU A 39 -3.74 -36.12 -16.44
CA GLU A 39 -2.48 -35.34 -16.42
C GLU A 39 -2.62 -33.91 -16.96
N GLY A 40 -3.66 -33.63 -17.76
CA GLY A 40 -3.92 -32.28 -18.30
C GLY A 40 -4.73 -31.36 -17.37
N HIS A 41 -5.49 -31.93 -16.44
CA HIS A 41 -6.33 -31.18 -15.49
C HIS A 41 -5.65 -30.97 -14.12
N ALA A 42 -4.61 -31.74 -13.79
CA ALA A 42 -3.91 -31.61 -12.52
C ALA A 42 -3.10 -30.30 -12.35
N ARG A 43 -2.83 -29.56 -13.44
CA ARG A 43 -2.17 -28.24 -13.43
C ARG A 43 -3.15 -27.06 -13.30
N THR A 44 -4.45 -27.28 -13.45
CA THR A 44 -5.47 -26.22 -13.37
C THR A 44 -6.00 -26.00 -11.95
N ASP A 45 -5.75 -26.95 -11.04
CA ASP A 45 -6.18 -26.87 -9.64
C ASP A 45 -5.43 -25.83 -8.81
N VAL A 46 -4.22 -25.46 -9.23
CA VAL A 46 -3.36 -24.51 -8.53
C VAL A 46 -3.48 -23.13 -9.16
N ARG A 47 -4.34 -22.28 -8.59
CA ARG A 47 -4.53 -20.89 -9.02
C ARG A 47 -3.95 -19.91 -8.00
N ALA A 48 -2.95 -19.14 -8.40
CA ALA A 48 -2.59 -17.88 -7.74
C ALA A 48 -3.61 -16.79 -8.13
N ARG A 49 -4.05 -15.98 -7.16
CA ARG A 49 -5.23 -15.08 -7.24
C ARG A 49 -5.32 -14.20 -8.50
N SER A 50 -6.51 -14.15 -9.12
CA SER A 50 -7.10 -12.93 -9.69
C SER A 50 -8.65 -12.90 -9.64
N ARG A 51 -9.18 -11.78 -9.12
CA ARG A 51 -10.49 -11.11 -9.40
C ARG A 51 -11.83 -11.65 -8.83
N ALA A 52 -12.40 -10.91 -7.85
CA ALA A 52 -13.84 -10.72 -7.55
C ALA A 52 -13.98 -9.44 -6.68
N ALA A 53 -15.01 -8.59 -6.71
CA ALA A 53 -16.44 -8.84 -6.87
C ALA A 53 -17.20 -7.67 -7.52
N ARG A 54 -18.36 -7.96 -8.12
CA ARG A 54 -19.30 -6.99 -8.70
C ARG A 54 -20.72 -7.38 -8.25
N THR A 55 -21.33 -6.64 -7.33
CA THR A 55 -22.77 -6.76 -7.00
C THR A 55 -23.32 -5.57 -6.20
N SER A 56 -24.15 -4.73 -6.81
CA SER A 56 -25.57 -4.49 -6.44
C SER A 56 -26.21 -3.46 -7.39
N SER A 57 -27.34 -3.82 -7.99
CA SER A 57 -28.05 -3.04 -9.00
C SER A 57 -29.01 -2.03 -8.36
N THR A 58 -28.60 -0.77 -8.37
CA THR A 58 -29.50 0.38 -8.42
C THR A 58 -28.84 1.33 -9.41
N SER A 59 -29.52 1.73 -10.49
CA SER A 59 -28.92 2.57 -11.53
C SER A 59 -28.50 3.94 -10.97
N LEU A 60 -27.29 4.40 -11.30
CA LEU A 60 -26.86 5.78 -11.03
C LEU A 60 -27.65 6.74 -11.92
N ALA A 61 -28.06 7.90 -11.41
CA ALA A 61 -28.78 8.89 -12.21
C ALA A 61 -27.83 9.99 -12.73
N ALA A 62 -28.02 10.44 -13.98
CA ALA A 62 -27.22 11.50 -14.57
C ALA A 62 -27.26 12.81 -13.74
N ALA A 63 -28.42 13.13 -13.18
CA ALA A 63 -28.58 14.28 -12.28
C ALA A 63 -27.80 14.14 -10.96
N GLU A 64 -27.50 12.93 -10.49
CA GLU A 64 -26.63 12.73 -9.33
C GLU A 64 -25.17 13.02 -9.72
N LEU A 65 -24.71 12.54 -10.88
CA LEU A 65 -23.35 12.78 -11.37
C LEU A 65 -23.10 14.26 -11.72
N ALA A 66 -24.09 14.94 -12.32
CA ALA A 66 -24.00 16.38 -12.57
C ALA A 66 -23.87 17.18 -11.26
N ARG A 67 -24.65 16.82 -10.23
CA ARG A 67 -24.54 17.44 -8.90
C ARG A 67 -23.23 17.12 -8.19
N ALA A 68 -22.61 15.98 -8.48
CA ALA A 68 -21.33 15.59 -7.89
C ALA A 68 -20.19 16.56 -8.24
N LEU A 69 -20.25 17.20 -9.42
CA LEU A 69 -19.31 18.25 -9.84
C LEU A 69 -19.41 19.49 -8.94
N GLU A 70 -20.61 19.84 -8.47
CA GLU A 70 -20.86 21.03 -7.64
C GLU A 70 -20.67 20.75 -6.14
N ARG A 71 -20.79 19.48 -5.72
CA ARG A 71 -20.86 19.08 -4.30
C ARG A 71 -19.55 18.54 -3.73
N GLU A 72 -18.43 18.76 -4.41
CA GLU A 72 -17.11 18.23 -4.01
C GLU A 72 -17.12 16.69 -3.81
N GLU A 73 -18.01 15.97 -4.50
CA GLU A 73 -18.13 14.51 -4.38
C GLU A 73 -17.13 13.79 -5.29
N LEU A 74 -16.62 14.47 -6.33
CA LEU A 74 -15.52 13.97 -7.14
C LEU A 74 -14.20 14.22 -6.41
N THR A 75 -13.31 13.23 -6.44
CA THR A 75 -11.97 13.31 -5.85
C THR A 75 -10.95 12.62 -6.73
N LEU A 76 -9.69 13.05 -6.65
CA LEU A 76 -8.58 12.38 -7.33
C LEU A 76 -7.81 11.49 -6.34
N GLN A 77 -7.49 10.28 -6.79
CA GLN A 77 -6.45 9.46 -6.21
C GLN A 77 -5.25 9.45 -7.15
N TYR A 78 -4.05 9.30 -6.61
CA TYR A 78 -2.79 9.44 -7.33
C TYR A 78 -2.03 8.13 -7.29
N GLN A 79 -1.69 7.58 -8.45
CA GLN A 79 -0.92 6.34 -8.55
C GLN A 79 0.52 6.62 -9.00
N PRO A 80 1.53 6.29 -8.19
CA PRO A 80 2.94 6.39 -8.54
C PRO A 80 3.32 5.69 -9.85
N ILE A 81 4.08 6.41 -10.68
CA ILE A 81 4.80 5.90 -11.85
C ILE A 81 6.29 5.99 -11.51
N VAL A 82 6.96 4.84 -11.47
CA VAL A 82 8.33 4.73 -10.99
C VAL A 82 9.32 4.44 -12.10
N ASP A 83 10.52 4.96 -11.94
CA ASP A 83 11.68 4.62 -12.74
C ASP A 83 12.12 3.18 -12.46
N LEU A 84 12.18 2.34 -13.48
CA LEU A 84 12.54 0.92 -13.32
C LEU A 84 14.01 0.73 -12.93
N ARG A 85 14.87 1.72 -13.15
CA ARG A 85 16.30 1.67 -12.81
C ARG A 85 16.56 2.19 -11.40
N SER A 86 16.03 3.36 -11.05
CA SER A 86 16.29 3.98 -9.73
C SER A 86 15.26 3.60 -8.67
N GLY A 87 14.07 3.13 -9.06
CA GLY A 87 12.93 2.91 -8.16
C GLY A 87 12.27 4.21 -7.68
N GLU A 88 12.74 5.37 -8.13
CA GLU A 88 12.20 6.67 -7.74
C GLU A 88 10.84 6.93 -8.39
N CYS A 89 9.96 7.61 -7.66
CA CYS A 89 8.74 8.15 -8.25
C CYS A 89 9.12 9.25 -9.25
N ARG A 90 8.72 9.11 -10.51
CA ARG A 90 8.89 10.16 -11.52
C ARG A 90 7.67 11.03 -11.62
N ARG A 91 6.49 10.41 -11.61
CA ARG A 91 5.18 11.08 -11.77
C ARG A 91 4.08 10.36 -11.02
N LEU A 92 2.92 10.99 -10.95
CA LEU A 92 1.70 10.46 -10.36
C LEU A 92 0.59 10.49 -11.39
N GLU A 93 -0.14 9.40 -11.61
CA GLU A 93 -1.36 9.46 -12.42
C GLU A 93 -2.57 9.83 -11.55
N ALA A 94 -3.29 10.88 -11.92
CA ALA A 94 -4.54 11.28 -11.32
C ALA A 94 -5.70 10.41 -11.83
N LEU A 95 -6.31 9.68 -10.90
CA LEU A 95 -7.38 8.72 -11.13
C LEU A 95 -8.65 9.18 -10.43
N LEU A 96 -9.66 9.49 -11.25
CA LEU A 96 -10.95 9.98 -10.78
C LEU A 96 -11.67 8.96 -9.88
N ARG A 97 -12.28 9.44 -8.81
CA ARG A 97 -13.15 8.70 -7.90
C ARG A 97 -14.38 9.53 -7.59
N TRP A 98 -15.53 8.88 -7.45
CA TRP A 98 -16.75 9.53 -6.97
C TRP A 98 -17.08 9.03 -5.57
N ARG A 99 -16.96 9.90 -4.57
CA ARG A 99 -17.39 9.66 -3.18
C ARG A 99 -18.90 9.82 -3.08
N HIS A 100 -19.63 8.83 -3.60
CA HIS A 100 -21.08 8.88 -3.65
C HIS A 100 -21.67 8.75 -2.23
N PRO A 101 -22.57 9.65 -1.80
CA PRO A 101 -23.03 9.77 -0.42
C PRO A 101 -23.71 8.50 0.14
N ARG A 102 -24.29 7.68 -0.73
CA ARG A 102 -24.98 6.42 -0.36
C ARG A 102 -24.25 5.14 -0.75
N ARG A 103 -23.20 5.21 -1.59
CA ARG A 103 -22.58 4.04 -2.23
C ARG A 103 -21.09 3.91 -1.94
N GLY A 104 -20.53 4.84 -1.17
CA GLY A 104 -19.10 4.91 -0.94
C GLY A 104 -18.35 5.33 -2.20
N VAL A 105 -17.10 4.90 -2.31
CA VAL A 105 -16.22 5.29 -3.42
C VAL A 105 -16.55 4.45 -4.65
N LEU A 106 -17.01 5.12 -5.71
CA LEU A 106 -17.22 4.55 -7.03
C LEU A 106 -16.01 4.79 -7.93
N PHE A 107 -15.70 3.82 -8.77
CA PHE A 107 -14.60 3.87 -9.73
C PHE A 107 -15.11 4.33 -11.10
N PRO A 108 -14.24 4.82 -12.00
CA PRO A 108 -14.66 5.28 -13.32
C PRO A 108 -15.49 4.25 -14.10
N GLY A 109 -15.18 2.96 -13.96
CA GLY A 109 -15.97 1.88 -14.59
C GLY A 109 -17.44 1.82 -14.16
N ASP A 110 -17.80 2.41 -13.02
CA ASP A 110 -19.16 2.42 -12.50
C ASP A 110 -20.01 3.57 -13.07
N PHE A 111 -19.40 4.71 -13.44
CA PHE A 111 -20.16 5.93 -13.80
C PHE A 111 -19.72 6.63 -15.11
N MET A 112 -18.57 6.31 -15.70
CA MET A 112 -18.15 6.92 -16.97
C MET A 112 -19.07 6.58 -18.16
N PRO A 113 -19.67 5.37 -18.28
CA PRO A 113 -20.69 5.12 -19.29
C PRO A 113 -21.91 6.04 -19.16
N LEU A 114 -22.31 6.34 -17.91
CA LEU A 114 -23.39 7.30 -17.64
C LEU A 114 -22.97 8.72 -18.01
N ALA A 115 -21.75 9.12 -17.66
CA ALA A 115 -21.18 10.42 -18.02
C ALA A 115 -21.22 10.65 -19.54
N ALA A 116 -20.84 9.64 -20.32
CA ALA A 116 -20.89 9.68 -21.78
C ALA A 116 -22.32 9.84 -22.31
N SER A 117 -23.27 9.05 -21.79
CA SER A 117 -24.68 9.14 -22.23
C SER A 117 -25.39 10.44 -21.84
N ALA A 118 -24.81 11.19 -20.90
CA ALA A 118 -25.37 12.42 -20.35
C ALA A 118 -24.56 13.68 -20.74
N ASP A 119 -23.62 13.57 -21.69
CA ASP A 119 -22.74 14.66 -22.13
C ASP A 119 -21.94 15.35 -21.00
N LEU A 120 -21.61 14.59 -19.95
CA LEU A 120 -20.85 15.08 -18.79
C LEU A 120 -19.34 14.84 -18.89
N LEU A 121 -18.85 14.21 -19.96
CA LEU A 121 -17.42 13.93 -20.14
C LEU A 121 -16.57 15.20 -20.16
N GLY A 122 -16.97 16.23 -20.92
CA GLY A 122 -16.24 17.50 -20.99
C GLY A 122 -16.18 18.25 -19.64
N PRO A 123 -17.32 18.45 -18.95
CA PRO A 123 -17.31 19.01 -17.59
C PRO A 123 -16.43 18.24 -16.59
N ILE A 124 -16.49 16.90 -16.62
CA ILE A 124 -15.67 16.06 -15.73
C ILE A 124 -14.19 16.16 -16.10
N GLY A 125 -13.84 16.13 -17.39
CA GLY A 125 -12.47 16.28 -17.87
C GLY A 125 -11.84 17.61 -17.42
N ARG A 126 -12.57 18.72 -17.60
CA ARG A 126 -12.16 20.04 -17.10
C ARG A 126 -11.94 20.04 -15.58
N TRP A 127 -12.88 19.46 -14.83
CA TRP A 127 -12.76 19.36 -13.38
C TRP A 127 -11.53 18.54 -12.94
N VAL A 128 -11.20 17.45 -13.65
CA VAL A 128 -10.01 16.62 -13.38
C VAL A 128 -8.73 17.43 -13.61
N ILE A 129 -8.65 18.14 -14.74
CA ILE A 129 -7.46 18.93 -15.11
C ILE A 129 -7.26 20.08 -14.11
N GLU A 130 -8.32 20.84 -13.82
CA GLU A 130 -8.28 21.93 -12.83
C GLU A 130 -7.86 21.41 -11.44
N SER A 131 -8.44 20.28 -11.01
CA SER A 131 -8.11 19.68 -9.71
C SER A 131 -6.66 19.17 -9.66
N ALA A 132 -6.14 18.62 -10.75
CA ALA A 132 -4.75 18.19 -10.85
C ALA A 132 -3.79 19.40 -10.80
N ALA A 133 -4.07 20.46 -11.55
CA ALA A 133 -3.28 21.69 -11.55
C ALA A 133 -3.23 22.33 -10.15
N ARG A 134 -4.40 22.44 -9.49
CA ARG A 134 -4.49 22.95 -8.11
C ARG A 134 -3.72 22.08 -7.12
N GLN A 135 -3.84 20.76 -7.21
CA GLN A 135 -3.10 19.85 -6.35
C GLN A 135 -1.59 19.97 -6.54
N TRP A 136 -1.13 20.11 -7.80
CA TRP A 136 0.27 20.31 -8.12
C TRP A 136 0.80 21.61 -7.48
N LEU A 137 0.07 22.73 -7.61
CA LEU A 137 0.44 24.00 -6.98
C LEU A 137 0.51 23.89 -5.45
N GLU A 138 -0.43 23.19 -4.83
CA GLU A 138 -0.42 22.93 -3.39
C GLU A 138 0.84 22.16 -2.97
N TRP A 139 1.18 21.10 -3.70
CA TRP A 139 2.41 20.33 -3.42
C TRP A 139 3.66 21.15 -3.71
N ARG A 140 3.65 21.98 -4.75
CA ARG A 140 4.75 22.87 -5.07
C ARG A 140 5.03 23.87 -3.95
N ALA A 141 3.99 24.44 -3.35
CA ALA A 141 4.10 25.32 -2.18
C ALA A 141 4.69 24.60 -0.95
N GLN A 142 4.56 23.27 -0.90
CA GLN A 142 5.13 22.41 0.15
C GLN A 142 6.56 21.92 -0.18
N GLY A 143 7.16 22.39 -1.29
CA GLY A 143 8.52 22.04 -1.70
C GLY A 143 8.62 20.82 -2.63
N GLU A 144 7.49 20.26 -3.07
CA GLU A 144 7.46 19.10 -3.96
C GLU A 144 7.52 19.52 -5.44
N ALA A 145 7.84 18.59 -6.35
CA ALA A 145 7.88 18.89 -7.79
C ALA A 145 7.50 17.72 -8.70
N LEU A 146 6.80 16.70 -8.20
CA LEU A 146 6.40 15.57 -9.05
C LEU A 146 5.31 15.97 -10.04
N GLY A 147 5.49 15.63 -11.32
CA GLY A 147 4.47 15.83 -12.35
C GLY A 147 3.26 14.92 -12.16
N ILE A 148 2.10 15.38 -12.65
CA ILE A 148 0.82 14.67 -12.57
C ILE A 148 0.32 14.32 -13.98
N SER A 149 0.09 13.05 -14.24
CA SER A 149 -0.59 12.61 -15.47
C SER A 149 -2.11 12.67 -15.32
N VAL A 150 -2.81 13.13 -16.35
CA VAL A 150 -4.28 13.21 -16.41
C VAL A 150 -4.82 12.54 -17.67
N ASN A 151 -5.87 11.75 -17.51
CA ASN A 151 -6.57 11.10 -18.61
C ASN A 151 -7.46 12.10 -19.34
N VAL A 152 -7.38 12.15 -20.68
CA VAL A 152 -8.22 13.02 -21.51
C VAL A 152 -9.33 12.20 -22.18
N ALA A 153 -10.57 12.46 -21.80
CA ALA A 153 -11.76 11.82 -22.36
C ALA A 153 -12.12 12.42 -23.73
N GLY A 154 -11.79 13.70 -23.91
CA GLY A 154 -11.80 14.35 -25.21
C GLY A 154 -12.62 15.61 -25.39
N PRO A 155 -13.93 15.60 -25.05
CA PRO A 155 -14.78 16.76 -25.23
C PRO A 155 -14.26 18.05 -24.57
N GLU A 156 -13.39 17.93 -23.56
CA GLU A 156 -12.68 19.04 -22.93
C GLU A 156 -11.65 19.74 -23.84
N ILE A 157 -11.09 19.07 -24.85
CA ILE A 157 -10.06 19.61 -25.77
C ILE A 157 -10.55 19.77 -27.22
N GLU A 158 -11.79 19.41 -27.53
CA GLU A 158 -12.34 19.49 -28.90
C GLU A 158 -12.60 20.92 -29.39
N SER A 159 -12.79 21.86 -28.46
CA SER A 159 -13.04 23.27 -28.77
C SER A 159 -11.83 24.14 -28.44
N THR A 160 -11.58 25.17 -29.25
CA THR A 160 -10.52 26.14 -29.00
C THR A 160 -10.64 26.76 -27.61
N SER A 161 -11.86 27.14 -27.20
CA SER A 161 -12.13 27.71 -25.87
C SER A 161 -11.82 26.74 -24.74
N GLY A 162 -12.11 25.44 -24.91
CA GLY A 162 -11.78 24.43 -23.89
C GLY A 162 -10.27 24.25 -23.71
N VAL A 163 -9.52 24.28 -24.81
CA VAL A 163 -8.05 24.28 -24.76
C VAL A 163 -7.53 25.58 -24.13
N ASP A 164 -8.13 26.74 -24.43
CA ASP A 164 -7.75 28.02 -23.85
C ASP A 164 -7.94 28.03 -22.32
N ASP A 165 -9.04 27.45 -21.83
CA ASP A 165 -9.29 27.28 -20.39
C ASP A 165 -8.20 26.42 -19.72
N ILE A 166 -7.79 25.32 -20.38
CA ILE A 166 -6.72 24.45 -19.88
C ILE A 166 -5.38 25.19 -19.86
N LEU A 167 -5.07 25.94 -20.91
CA LEU A 167 -3.85 26.75 -20.98
C LEU A 167 -3.80 27.79 -19.86
N ALA A 168 -4.92 28.41 -19.49
CA ALA A 168 -5.00 29.33 -18.37
C ALA A 168 -4.69 28.65 -17.02
N TRP A 169 -5.14 27.41 -16.80
CA TRP A 169 -4.77 26.65 -15.59
C TRP A 169 -3.30 26.22 -15.58
N MET A 170 -2.69 26.07 -16.76
CA MET A 170 -1.29 25.69 -16.90
C MET A 170 -0.31 26.85 -16.71
N GLU A 171 -0.72 28.09 -16.96
CA GLU A 171 0.13 29.29 -16.85
C GLU A 171 0.95 29.37 -15.54
N PRO A 172 0.40 29.10 -14.33
CA PRO A 172 1.17 29.14 -13.08
C PRO A 172 2.03 27.88 -12.82
N LEU A 173 1.92 26.85 -13.66
CA LEU A 173 2.62 25.58 -13.46
C LEU A 173 4.04 25.64 -14.02
N ALA A 174 4.94 24.82 -13.44
CA ALA A 174 6.24 24.61 -14.06
C ALA A 174 6.09 23.75 -15.34
N PRO A 175 7.06 23.81 -16.27
CA PRO A 175 7.16 22.81 -17.32
C PRO A 175 7.14 21.39 -16.75
N ASP A 176 6.55 20.46 -17.50
CA ASP A 176 6.36 19.05 -17.13
C ASP A 176 5.49 18.78 -15.90
N ALA A 177 4.82 19.81 -15.36
CA ALA A 177 3.90 19.65 -14.23
C ALA A 177 2.70 18.75 -14.56
N LEU A 178 2.21 18.81 -15.80
CA LEU A 178 1.11 17.98 -16.29
C LEU A 178 1.54 17.14 -17.49
N THR A 179 1.12 15.87 -17.48
CA THR A 179 1.18 14.98 -18.65
C THR A 179 -0.25 14.66 -19.08
N PHE A 180 -0.62 14.95 -20.32
CA PHE A 180 -1.94 14.61 -20.86
C PHE A 180 -1.90 13.25 -21.55
N GLU A 181 -2.77 12.33 -21.13
CA GLU A 181 -2.84 10.97 -21.66
C GLU A 181 -3.99 10.84 -22.66
N LEU A 182 -3.67 10.53 -23.91
CA LEU A 182 -4.63 10.37 -25.02
C LEU A 182 -4.47 9.01 -25.69
N THR A 183 -5.55 8.44 -26.22
CA THR A 183 -5.47 7.18 -26.97
C THR A 183 -5.06 7.38 -28.42
N ALA A 184 -4.42 6.37 -29.03
CA ALA A 184 -3.98 6.41 -30.43
C ALA A 184 -5.15 6.59 -31.41
N ALA A 185 -6.27 5.90 -31.15
CA ALA A 185 -7.48 6.04 -31.95
C ALA A 185 -7.96 7.50 -32.00
N ARG A 186 -7.87 8.22 -30.88
CA ARG A 186 -8.35 9.59 -30.77
C ARG A 186 -7.45 10.57 -31.53
N LEU A 187 -6.14 10.53 -31.31
CA LEU A 187 -5.18 11.37 -32.04
C LEU A 187 -5.20 11.11 -33.55
N ALA A 188 -5.45 9.87 -33.97
CA ALA A 188 -5.55 9.53 -35.39
C ALA A 188 -6.88 9.98 -36.03
N ALA A 189 -7.99 9.92 -35.28
CA ALA A 189 -9.32 10.22 -35.81
C ALA A 189 -9.65 11.73 -35.84
N HIS A 190 -9.04 12.54 -34.96
CA HIS A 190 -9.47 13.92 -34.73
C HIS A 190 -8.31 14.91 -34.83
N ARG A 191 -8.23 15.63 -35.96
CA ARG A 191 -7.22 16.68 -36.19
C ARG A 191 -7.24 17.78 -35.11
N ALA A 192 -8.42 18.09 -34.57
CA ALA A 192 -8.56 19.06 -33.48
C ALA A 192 -7.81 18.62 -32.21
N ASP A 193 -7.84 17.33 -31.87
CA ASP A 193 -7.15 16.79 -30.69
C ASP A 193 -5.63 16.79 -30.88
N ALA A 194 -5.15 16.49 -32.10
CA ALA A 194 -3.73 16.59 -32.42
C ALA A 194 -3.23 18.04 -32.28
N LEU A 195 -4.00 19.02 -32.80
CA LEU A 195 -3.68 20.44 -32.64
C LEU A 195 -3.75 20.88 -31.17
N ALA A 196 -4.73 20.39 -30.40
CA ALA A 196 -4.82 20.66 -28.97
C ALA A 196 -3.59 20.12 -28.23
N ALA A 197 -3.17 18.89 -28.51
CA ALA A 197 -1.96 18.30 -27.95
C ALA A 197 -0.71 19.13 -28.28
N GLU A 198 -0.56 19.59 -29.54
CA GLU A 198 0.53 20.50 -29.94
C GLU A 198 0.53 21.80 -29.13
N ARG A 199 -0.65 22.40 -28.90
CA ARG A 199 -0.79 23.63 -28.11
C ARG A 199 -0.45 23.42 -26.64
N LEU A 200 -0.90 22.31 -26.05
CA LEU A 200 -0.59 21.95 -24.66
C LEU A 200 0.91 21.67 -24.49
N ALA A 201 1.52 20.97 -25.45
CA ALA A 201 2.95 20.73 -25.48
C ALA A 201 3.76 22.04 -25.59
N ALA A 202 3.32 22.96 -26.46
CA ALA A 202 3.94 24.29 -26.59
C ALA A 202 3.85 25.13 -25.31
N ALA A 203 2.87 24.86 -24.44
CA ALA A 203 2.71 25.48 -23.13
C ALA A 203 3.49 24.75 -22.01
N GLY A 204 4.27 23.72 -22.33
CA GLY A 204 5.14 23.03 -21.39
C GLY A 204 4.53 21.79 -20.73
N ALA A 205 3.39 21.28 -21.19
CA ALA A 205 2.93 19.96 -20.79
C ALA A 205 3.60 18.84 -21.59
N ARG A 206 3.58 17.63 -21.02
CA ARG A 206 3.98 16.42 -21.74
C ARG A 206 2.76 15.74 -22.37
N ILE A 207 2.96 15.04 -23.49
CA ILE A 207 1.88 14.28 -24.15
C ILE A 207 2.19 12.78 -24.14
N ALA A 208 1.29 11.99 -23.56
CA ALA A 208 1.39 10.54 -23.48
C ALA A 208 0.35 9.86 -24.36
N LEU A 209 0.78 8.79 -25.02
CA LEU A 209 -0.12 7.86 -25.73
C LEU A 209 -0.51 6.71 -24.81
N ASP A 210 -1.79 6.57 -24.51
CA ASP A 210 -2.32 5.61 -23.54
C ASP A 210 -2.96 4.35 -24.17
N ASP A 211 -3.01 3.29 -23.36
CA ASP A 211 -3.56 1.97 -23.67
C ASP A 211 -2.99 1.31 -24.94
N VAL A 212 -1.68 1.46 -25.19
CA VAL A 212 -1.06 0.96 -26.42
C VAL A 212 -0.88 -0.56 -26.39
N GLY A 213 -1.53 -1.25 -27.32
CA GLY A 213 -1.29 -2.65 -27.66
C GLY A 213 -0.46 -2.81 -28.94
N ALA A 214 -0.22 -4.06 -29.34
CA ALA A 214 0.52 -4.38 -30.57
C ALA A 214 -0.11 -3.77 -31.84
N ALA A 215 -1.44 -3.62 -31.86
CA ALA A 215 -2.20 -3.07 -32.98
C ALA A 215 -2.21 -1.53 -33.02
N ASP A 216 -1.78 -0.88 -31.94
CA ASP A 216 -1.95 0.57 -31.72
C ASP A 216 -0.61 1.31 -31.73
N ALA A 217 0.45 0.66 -32.24
CA ALA A 217 1.79 1.23 -32.31
C ALA A 217 1.79 2.55 -33.11
N PRO A 218 2.30 3.67 -32.55
CA PRO A 218 2.30 4.93 -33.26
C PRO A 218 3.25 4.90 -34.46
N GLY A 219 2.84 5.50 -35.57
CA GLY A 219 3.78 5.82 -36.66
C GLY A 219 4.70 6.98 -36.28
N ARG A 220 5.86 7.09 -36.96
CA ARG A 220 6.87 8.13 -36.72
C ARG A 220 6.32 9.58 -36.71
N SER A 221 5.32 9.88 -37.53
CA SER A 221 4.71 11.21 -37.57
C SER A 221 3.89 11.54 -36.33
N LEU A 222 3.21 10.55 -35.74
CA LEU A 222 2.48 10.74 -34.50
C LEU A 222 3.46 10.85 -33.33
N ALA A 223 4.48 9.99 -33.32
CA ALA A 223 5.49 9.92 -32.27
C ALA A 223 6.31 11.21 -32.08
N SER A 224 6.47 12.06 -33.10
CA SER A 224 7.26 13.29 -32.97
C SER A 224 6.65 14.35 -32.05
N GLY A 225 5.34 14.25 -31.76
CA GLY A 225 4.65 15.12 -30.81
C GLY A 225 4.36 14.47 -29.46
N LEU A 226 4.94 13.28 -29.21
CA LEU A 226 4.72 12.52 -27.99
C LEU A 226 5.98 12.52 -27.13
N ASP A 227 5.75 12.43 -25.83
CA ASP A 227 6.76 12.30 -24.78
C ASP A 227 6.83 10.87 -24.24
N GLU A 228 5.67 10.23 -24.14
CA GLU A 228 5.47 9.00 -23.40
C GLU A 228 4.60 8.00 -24.16
N LEU A 229 4.93 6.72 -24.01
CA LEU A 229 4.19 5.60 -24.55
C LEU A 229 3.77 4.67 -23.41
N LYS A 230 2.49 4.64 -23.05
CA LYS A 230 1.96 3.76 -21.99
C LYS A 230 1.44 2.46 -22.62
N LEU A 231 2.12 1.37 -22.28
CA LEU A 231 1.78 0.03 -22.76
C LEU A 231 0.58 -0.51 -21.98
N SER A 232 -0.43 -0.98 -22.69
CA SER A 232 -1.69 -1.45 -22.11
C SER A 232 -1.48 -2.50 -21.02
N ARG A 233 -2.34 -2.46 -19.99
CA ARG A 233 -2.39 -3.50 -18.96
C ARG A 233 -2.64 -4.88 -19.55
N ALA A 234 -3.50 -4.97 -20.57
CA ALA A 234 -3.88 -6.23 -21.19
C ALA A 234 -2.68 -6.94 -21.86
N LEU A 235 -1.79 -6.16 -22.47
CA LEU A 235 -0.54 -6.67 -23.04
C LEU A 235 0.46 -7.03 -21.93
N THR A 236 0.71 -6.10 -21.01
CA THR A 236 1.71 -6.24 -19.95
C THR A 236 1.43 -7.44 -19.04
N SER A 237 0.18 -7.65 -18.63
CA SER A 237 -0.19 -8.73 -17.72
C SER A 237 -0.05 -10.14 -18.32
N ARG A 238 -0.04 -10.25 -19.66
CA ARG A 238 0.11 -11.53 -20.37
C ARG A 238 1.55 -11.88 -20.70
N ALA A 239 2.45 -10.89 -20.74
CA ALA A 239 3.81 -11.04 -21.27
C ALA A 239 4.70 -12.03 -20.48
N THR A 240 4.36 -12.33 -19.23
CA THR A 240 5.07 -13.34 -18.42
C THR A 240 4.71 -14.77 -18.83
N ALA A 241 3.48 -15.03 -19.27
CA ALA A 241 2.98 -16.36 -19.62
C ALA A 241 2.85 -16.61 -21.14
N ASP A 242 2.77 -15.56 -21.95
CA ASP A 242 2.53 -15.62 -23.39
C ASP A 242 3.73 -15.04 -24.16
N ALA A 243 4.38 -15.90 -24.95
CA ALA A 243 5.55 -15.53 -25.75
C ALA A 243 5.21 -14.51 -26.86
N SER A 244 4.00 -14.55 -27.40
CA SER A 244 3.54 -13.56 -28.40
C SER A 244 3.41 -12.20 -27.74
N ALA A 245 2.68 -12.13 -26.61
CA ALA A 245 2.53 -10.88 -25.85
C ALA A 245 3.89 -10.32 -25.39
N ARG A 246 4.84 -11.17 -25.03
CA ARG A 246 6.21 -10.75 -24.71
C ARG A 246 6.96 -10.18 -25.91
N ALA A 247 6.80 -10.78 -27.08
CA ALA A 247 7.42 -10.29 -28.31
C ALA A 247 6.85 -8.92 -28.70
N ASP A 248 5.53 -8.76 -28.62
CA ASP A 248 4.84 -7.49 -28.86
C ASP A 248 5.30 -6.41 -27.87
N LEU A 249 5.38 -6.75 -26.58
CA LEU A 249 5.87 -5.85 -25.54
C LEU A 249 7.30 -5.40 -25.81
N ARG A 250 8.19 -6.33 -26.19
CA ARG A 250 9.59 -6.01 -26.56
C ARG A 250 9.63 -5.06 -27.77
N ALA A 251 8.86 -5.35 -28.80
CA ALA A 251 8.83 -4.54 -30.03
C ALA A 251 8.37 -3.10 -29.73
N LEU A 252 7.36 -2.92 -28.88
CA LEU A 252 6.90 -1.58 -28.47
C LEU A 252 7.93 -0.83 -27.61
N ILE A 253 8.66 -1.54 -26.74
CA ILE A 253 9.75 -0.93 -25.96
C ILE A 253 10.89 -0.49 -26.89
N GLU A 254 11.27 -1.32 -27.86
CA GLU A 254 12.28 -0.97 -28.88
C GLU A 254 11.83 0.21 -29.73
N LEU A 255 10.57 0.23 -30.17
CA LEU A 255 9.98 1.35 -30.90
C LEU A 255 10.06 2.66 -30.09
N GLY A 256 9.71 2.61 -28.80
CA GLY A 256 9.81 3.76 -27.92
C GLY A 256 11.22 4.34 -27.87
N ARG A 257 12.25 3.49 -27.79
CA ARG A 257 13.65 3.93 -27.86
C ARG A 257 14.00 4.57 -29.20
N ASP A 258 13.60 3.94 -30.31
CA ASP A 258 13.88 4.44 -31.66
C ASP A 258 13.25 5.82 -31.90
N TYR A 259 12.10 6.07 -31.26
CA TYR A 259 11.37 7.33 -31.34
C TYR A 259 11.70 8.31 -30.19
N ARG A 260 12.58 7.91 -29.27
CA ARG A 260 12.99 8.69 -28.08
C ARG A 260 11.82 9.02 -27.14
N LEU A 261 10.84 8.12 -27.07
CA LEU A 261 9.73 8.17 -26.13
C LEU A 261 10.10 7.49 -24.82
N THR A 262 9.61 8.02 -23.70
CA THR A 262 9.67 7.30 -22.43
C THR A 262 8.59 6.22 -22.41
N VAL A 263 8.97 4.96 -22.23
CA VAL A 263 8.00 3.85 -22.24
C VAL A 263 7.57 3.51 -20.82
N VAL A 264 6.26 3.42 -20.60
CA VAL A 264 5.66 3.06 -19.32
C VAL A 264 4.94 1.72 -19.44
N ALA A 265 5.37 0.71 -18.67
CA ALA A 265 4.60 -0.53 -18.55
C ALA A 265 3.46 -0.35 -17.52
N VAL A 266 2.21 -0.41 -17.97
CA VAL A 266 1.02 -0.26 -17.10
C VAL A 266 0.49 -1.63 -16.69
N GLY A 267 -0.03 -1.75 -15.47
CA GLY A 267 -0.59 -2.98 -14.97
C GLY A 267 0.46 -3.98 -14.49
N VAL A 268 1.58 -3.49 -13.97
CA VAL A 268 2.58 -4.31 -13.30
C VAL A 268 2.05 -4.74 -11.93
N GLU A 269 1.44 -5.93 -11.85
CA GLU A 269 0.75 -6.41 -10.64
C GLU A 269 1.59 -7.35 -9.77
N ASP A 270 2.69 -7.87 -10.32
CA ASP A 270 3.59 -8.79 -9.64
C ASP A 270 5.06 -8.54 -10.01
N LYS A 271 5.95 -9.13 -9.21
CA LYS A 271 7.41 -9.03 -9.40
C LYS A 271 7.86 -9.59 -10.75
N ALA A 272 7.31 -10.70 -11.22
CA ALA A 272 7.77 -11.34 -12.46
C ALA A 272 7.51 -10.44 -13.66
N THR A 273 6.36 -9.75 -13.67
CA THR A 273 6.02 -8.73 -14.66
C THR A 273 6.95 -7.53 -14.55
N TYR A 274 7.24 -7.04 -13.33
CA TYR A 274 8.21 -5.95 -13.08
C TYR A 274 9.61 -6.27 -13.61
N ASP A 275 10.13 -7.45 -13.26
CA ASP A 275 11.45 -7.90 -13.73
C ASP A 275 11.47 -8.10 -15.25
N LEU A 276 10.40 -8.64 -15.82
CA LEU A 276 10.29 -8.84 -17.26
C LEU A 276 10.39 -7.49 -17.98
N VAL A 277 9.56 -6.51 -17.62
CA VAL A 277 9.58 -5.20 -18.29
C VAL A 277 10.91 -4.47 -18.06
N ALA A 278 11.51 -4.60 -16.87
CA ALA A 278 12.86 -4.08 -16.59
C ALA A 278 13.93 -4.77 -17.45
N SER A 279 13.86 -6.10 -17.63
CA SER A 279 14.81 -6.87 -18.44
C SER A 279 14.69 -6.58 -19.94
N LEU A 280 13.48 -6.26 -20.40
CA LEU A 280 13.24 -5.76 -21.76
C LEU A 280 13.69 -4.30 -21.91
N GLY A 281 14.10 -3.66 -20.80
CA GLY A 281 14.63 -2.31 -20.67
C GLY A 281 13.57 -1.21 -20.80
N CYS A 282 12.33 -1.48 -20.39
CA CYS A 282 11.31 -0.45 -20.24
C CYS A 282 11.80 0.63 -19.25
N ASP A 283 11.38 1.88 -19.45
CA ASP A 283 11.90 3.00 -18.66
C ASP A 283 11.16 3.11 -17.31
N LEU A 284 9.84 3.09 -17.36
CA LEU A 284 8.97 3.32 -16.21
C LEU A 284 7.96 2.19 -16.01
N ALA A 285 7.48 2.02 -14.78
CA ALA A 285 6.44 1.06 -14.44
C ALA A 285 5.35 1.66 -13.56
N GLN A 286 4.14 1.16 -13.77
CA GLN A 286 2.97 1.50 -12.99
C GLN A 286 2.09 0.28 -12.77
N GLY A 287 1.66 0.05 -11.54
CA GLY A 287 0.77 -1.06 -11.20
C GLY A 287 0.80 -1.40 -9.73
N TYR A 288 -0.01 -2.38 -9.31
CA TYR A 288 -0.19 -2.70 -7.89
C TYR A 288 1.04 -3.30 -7.21
N TRP A 289 1.99 -3.83 -7.97
CA TRP A 289 3.30 -4.20 -7.46
C TRP A 289 4.10 -2.97 -6.97
N VAL A 290 3.97 -1.85 -7.68
CA VAL A 290 4.60 -0.56 -7.32
C VAL A 290 3.79 0.11 -6.21
N SER A 291 2.53 0.41 -6.49
CA SER A 291 1.60 1.01 -5.53
C SER A 291 0.16 0.92 -6.01
N ARG A 292 -0.78 0.88 -5.07
CA ARG A 292 -2.19 1.17 -5.37
C ARG A 292 -2.40 2.68 -5.50
N PRO A 293 -3.46 3.16 -6.14
CA PRO A 293 -3.82 4.58 -6.10
C PRO A 293 -4.03 5.07 -4.67
N LEU A 294 -3.47 6.23 -4.34
CA LEU A 294 -3.44 6.82 -3.00
C LEU A 294 -4.20 8.14 -2.97
N VAL A 295 -4.83 8.48 -1.85
CA VAL A 295 -5.28 9.86 -1.63
C VAL A 295 -4.06 10.77 -1.41
N PRO A 296 -4.14 12.10 -1.69
CA PRO A 296 -3.04 13.04 -1.51
C PRO A 296 -2.24 12.86 -0.22
N ASP A 297 -2.94 12.71 0.91
CA ASP A 297 -2.33 12.63 2.23
C ASP A 297 -1.58 11.31 2.50
N ARG A 298 -1.67 10.32 1.60
CA ARG A 298 -0.95 9.03 1.69
C ARG A 298 0.25 8.97 0.75
N LEU A 299 0.53 10.04 -0.01
CA LEU A 299 1.66 10.11 -0.94
C LEU A 299 3.01 10.40 -0.29
N GLY A 300 3.07 10.70 1.02
CA GLY A 300 4.29 11.07 1.74
C GLY A 300 5.54 10.19 1.45
N PRO A 301 5.42 8.85 1.34
CA PRO A 301 6.55 8.00 0.94
C PRO A 301 7.06 8.24 -0.49
N TRP A 302 6.19 8.63 -1.41
CA TRP A 302 6.49 8.85 -2.83
C TRP A 302 6.93 10.28 -3.14
N ARG A 303 6.57 11.23 -2.27
CA ARG A 303 6.80 12.67 -2.44
C ARG A 303 8.27 13.09 -2.29
N ARG A 304 9.12 12.30 -1.65
CA ARG A 304 10.55 12.62 -1.55
C ARG A 304 11.25 12.36 -2.88
N TRP A 305 11.84 13.39 -3.49
CA TRP A 305 13.18 13.45 -4.13
C TRP A 305 13.28 14.68 -5.06
N VAL A 306 13.62 15.85 -4.49
CA VAL A 306 14.28 16.95 -5.22
C VAL A 306 15.48 17.39 -4.38
N ALA A 307 16.55 16.59 -4.42
CA ALA A 307 17.88 17.03 -3.99
C ALA A 307 18.96 16.17 -4.66
N GLY A 308 19.01 16.22 -5.99
CA GLY A 308 20.22 15.87 -6.72
C GLY A 308 21.22 17.02 -6.65
N VAL A 309 21.94 17.18 -5.53
CA VAL A 309 23.30 17.75 -5.51
C VAL A 309 24.10 17.06 -4.39
N ALA A 310 25.07 16.24 -4.81
CA ALA A 310 26.28 15.83 -4.08
C ALA A 310 26.14 15.30 -2.63
N PHE A 311 26.11 13.98 -2.45
CA PHE A 311 26.75 13.35 -1.29
C PHE A 311 27.32 11.96 -1.64
N THR A 312 28.09 11.90 -2.73
CA THR A 312 29.13 10.88 -2.92
C THR A 312 30.44 11.45 -2.40
N GLY A 313 30.91 10.94 -1.26
CA GLY A 313 32.31 11.01 -0.84
C GLY A 313 32.81 12.32 -0.22
N ALA A 314 32.86 12.35 1.12
CA ALA A 314 33.96 12.85 1.96
C ALA A 314 33.42 13.47 3.26
N LEU A 315 33.40 12.70 4.34
CA LEU A 315 33.51 13.25 5.68
C LEU A 315 34.64 12.50 6.39
N ALA A 316 35.86 12.84 5.95
CA ALA A 316 37.03 12.75 6.79
C ALA A 316 37.00 13.95 7.76
N LEU A 317 37.11 13.61 9.05
CA LEU A 317 37.69 14.40 10.14
C LEU A 317 38.01 15.88 9.87
N ALA A 318 37.39 16.75 10.66
CA ALA A 318 38.13 17.80 11.36
C ALA A 318 37.38 18.20 12.64
N ALA A 319 37.89 17.71 13.77
CA ALA A 319 37.64 18.25 15.09
C ALA A 319 38.36 19.59 15.27
N GLN A 320 37.73 20.55 15.94
CA GLN A 320 38.31 21.54 16.88
C GLN A 320 37.18 22.46 17.37
N VAL A 321 36.72 22.34 18.62
CA VAL A 321 37.22 23.03 19.83
C VAL A 321 36.99 24.56 19.83
N GLY A 322 36.06 25.00 20.70
CA GLY A 322 36.23 26.18 21.56
C GLY A 322 35.94 27.56 20.97
N THR A 323 34.88 28.22 21.43
CA THR A 323 34.95 29.26 22.49
C THR A 323 33.60 29.96 22.65
N ALA A 324 33.22 30.16 23.92
CA ALA A 324 32.09 30.96 24.33
C ALA A 324 32.36 32.46 24.17
N LYS A 325 31.31 33.26 23.92
CA LYS A 325 31.20 34.59 24.53
C LYS A 325 29.74 35.06 24.62
N ALA A 326 29.35 35.39 25.85
CA ALA A 326 28.09 36.01 26.24
C ALA A 326 28.15 37.55 26.12
N ALA A 327 26.96 38.18 26.02
CA ALA A 327 26.51 39.50 26.51
C ALA A 327 25.48 40.10 25.53
N ALA A 328 24.18 40.15 25.84
CA ALA A 328 23.47 41.06 26.76
C ALA A 328 22.98 42.36 26.09
N SER A 329 21.66 42.42 25.84
CA SER A 329 20.72 43.55 26.07
C SER A 329 19.32 42.98 25.77
N GLY A 330 18.27 43.09 26.58
CA GLY A 330 17.92 44.04 27.63
C GLY A 330 16.68 44.82 27.17
N GLY A 331 15.47 44.30 27.42
CA GLY A 331 14.22 45.01 27.15
C GLY A 331 12.97 44.12 27.26
N ALA A 332 12.19 44.30 28.33
CA ALA A 332 10.99 43.52 28.66
C ALA A 332 9.71 44.07 28.00
N ALA A 333 8.83 43.19 27.50
CA ALA A 333 7.36 43.33 27.55
C ALA A 333 6.65 42.04 27.08
N GLY A 334 5.92 41.42 28.02
CA GLY A 334 4.74 40.55 27.89
C GLY A 334 4.43 39.78 26.60
N ALA A 335 4.77 38.48 26.58
CA ALA A 335 3.92 37.39 26.13
C ALA A 335 4.57 36.07 26.59
N GLN A 336 3.89 35.28 27.43
CA GLN A 336 4.33 33.92 27.77
C GLN A 336 4.18 33.04 26.52
N ALA A 337 5.19 33.07 25.66
CA ALA A 337 5.42 32.05 24.65
C ALA A 337 6.01 30.83 25.35
N THR A 338 5.25 29.73 25.37
CA THR A 338 5.76 28.40 25.72
C THR A 338 6.99 28.11 24.86
N ALA A 339 8.14 27.90 25.51
CA ALA A 339 9.40 27.66 24.82
C ALA A 339 9.28 26.42 23.93
N SER A 340 9.39 26.61 22.61
CA SER A 340 9.40 25.52 21.64
C SER A 340 10.69 24.71 21.77
N VAL A 341 10.59 23.39 21.91
CA VAL A 341 11.73 22.48 21.89
C VAL A 341 12.42 22.53 20.52
N ARG A 342 13.72 22.81 20.51
CA ARG A 342 14.59 22.62 19.33
C ARG A 342 14.98 21.13 19.26
N GLY A 343 14.41 20.39 18.32
CA GLY A 343 14.71 18.97 18.05
C GLY A 343 13.66 18.34 17.13
N PHE A 344 13.99 17.29 16.38
CA PHE A 344 13.06 16.50 15.56
C PHE A 344 12.26 15.58 16.51
N LEU A 345 10.92 15.57 16.45
CA LEU A 345 10.11 14.67 17.28
C LEU A 345 10.14 13.25 16.66
N PRO A 346 10.26 12.17 17.47
CA PRO A 346 10.06 10.81 17.00
C PRO A 346 8.68 10.67 16.34
N SER A 347 8.52 9.79 15.34
CA SER A 347 7.19 9.44 14.78
C SER A 347 6.67 8.09 15.26
N MET A 348 7.20 7.61 16.38
CA MET A 348 6.73 6.41 17.07
C MET A 348 5.27 6.58 17.51
N CYS A 349 4.60 5.45 17.74
CA CYS A 349 3.26 5.45 18.33
C CYS A 349 3.33 5.99 19.77
N CYS A 350 4.41 5.70 20.50
CA CYS A 350 4.67 6.28 21.82
C CYS A 350 5.53 7.56 21.73
N LEU A 351 4.99 8.71 22.19
CA LEU A 351 5.68 10.01 22.15
C LEU A 351 5.86 10.63 23.53
N GLU A 352 7.10 11.00 23.82
CA GLU A 352 7.46 11.78 25.00
C GLU A 352 7.39 13.28 24.70
N LEU A 353 6.36 13.95 25.21
CA LEU A 353 6.17 15.40 25.09
C LEU A 353 6.37 16.09 26.45
N PRO A 354 7.05 17.25 26.53
CA PRO A 354 7.13 18.02 27.77
C PRO A 354 5.73 18.37 28.27
N SER A 355 5.45 18.20 29.57
CA SER A 355 4.14 18.51 30.13
C SER A 355 3.82 19.99 29.97
N ALA A 356 3.00 20.35 28.98
CA ALA A 356 2.19 21.55 29.05
C ALA A 356 1.12 21.26 30.11
N LYS A 357 1.24 21.85 31.31
CA LYS A 357 0.18 21.75 32.32
C LYS A 357 -1.10 22.33 31.71
N PRO A 358 -2.18 21.54 31.53
CA PRO A 358 -3.46 22.13 31.19
C PRO A 358 -3.89 23.06 32.34
N ASP A 359 -4.50 24.19 32.01
CA ASP A 359 -5.12 25.08 32.99
C ASP A 359 -6.24 24.32 33.73
N PRO A 360 -6.11 24.07 35.05
CA PRO A 360 -7.06 23.27 35.81
C PRO A 360 -8.45 23.94 35.96
N SER A 361 -8.61 25.20 35.55
CA SER A 361 -9.86 25.96 35.67
C SER A 361 -10.82 25.81 34.48
N ARG A 362 -10.43 25.11 33.40
CA ARG A 362 -11.25 24.92 32.20
C ARG A 362 -11.42 23.44 31.87
N SER A 363 -12.63 23.02 31.50
CA SER A 363 -12.82 21.64 31.08
C SER A 363 -12.11 21.39 29.74
N VAL A 364 -11.41 20.26 29.64
CA VAL A 364 -10.72 19.81 28.42
C VAL A 364 -11.67 19.82 27.21
N LEU A 365 -12.95 19.51 27.44
CA LEU A 365 -14.00 19.49 26.43
C LEU A 365 -14.37 20.88 25.92
N GLU A 366 -14.39 21.91 26.77
CA GLU A 366 -14.63 23.30 26.36
C GLU A 366 -13.47 23.84 25.53
N LEU A 367 -12.22 23.56 25.90
CA LEU A 367 -11.04 23.96 25.13
C LEU A 367 -10.97 23.27 23.75
N LEU A 368 -11.31 21.98 23.67
CA LEU A 368 -11.39 21.25 22.40
C LEU A 368 -12.49 21.84 21.49
N ARG A 369 -13.66 22.15 22.05
CA ARG A 369 -14.76 22.79 21.33
C ARG A 369 -14.39 24.17 20.80
N GLU A 370 -13.75 25.00 21.62
CA GLU A 370 -13.36 26.38 21.26
C GLU A 370 -12.30 26.42 20.15
N ARG A 371 -11.33 25.49 20.15
CA ARG A 371 -10.14 25.60 19.29
C ARG A 371 -10.11 24.70 18.06
N THR A 372 -10.76 23.53 18.14
CA THR A 372 -10.84 22.57 17.02
C THR A 372 -12.20 22.59 16.32
N GLY A 373 -13.22 23.20 16.93
CA GLY A 373 -14.62 23.10 16.50
C GLY A 373 -15.23 21.70 16.69
N ALA A 374 -14.45 20.70 17.11
CA ALA A 374 -14.93 19.37 17.41
C ALA A 374 -15.62 19.36 18.78
N THR A 375 -16.90 19.01 18.80
CA THR A 375 -17.60 18.72 20.05
C THR A 375 -17.25 17.30 20.44
N PHE A 376 -16.70 17.08 21.63
CA PHE A 376 -16.42 15.74 22.13
C PHE A 376 -17.58 15.27 23.02
N VAL A 377 -17.92 13.99 22.87
CA VAL A 377 -18.89 13.29 23.69
C VAL A 377 -18.14 12.31 24.58
N HIS A 378 -18.37 12.42 25.89
CA HIS A 378 -17.89 11.42 26.84
C HIS A 378 -18.65 10.11 26.60
N ALA A 379 -17.90 9.05 26.35
CA ALA A 379 -18.38 7.69 26.17
C ALA A 379 -18.04 6.92 27.46
N PRO A 380 -19.05 6.49 28.25
CA PRO A 380 -18.79 5.86 29.54
C PRO A 380 -18.11 4.49 29.34
N SER A 381 -16.89 4.35 29.83
CA SER A 381 -16.15 3.09 29.97
C SER A 381 -15.90 2.82 31.45
N ALA A 382 -15.89 1.54 31.85
CA ALA A 382 -15.58 1.17 33.23
C ALA A 382 -14.09 1.31 33.55
N ARG A 383 -13.22 1.23 32.53
CA ARG A 383 -11.77 1.09 32.68
C ARG A 383 -10.97 2.32 32.23
N ALA A 384 -11.47 3.12 31.28
CA ALA A 384 -10.82 4.33 30.78
C ALA A 384 -11.77 5.53 30.73
N ASP A 385 -11.23 6.73 30.53
CA ASP A 385 -12.03 7.92 30.21
C ASP A 385 -12.03 8.10 28.68
N VAL A 386 -13.13 7.75 28.03
CA VAL A 386 -13.21 7.75 26.55
C VAL A 386 -13.96 9.00 26.07
N PHE A 387 -13.29 9.78 25.22
CA PHE A 387 -13.85 10.97 24.59
C PHE A 387 -13.83 10.78 23.08
N THR A 388 -15.01 10.83 22.45
CA THR A 388 -15.11 10.71 20.99
C THR A 388 -15.61 11.98 20.36
N ASP A 389 -15.09 12.34 19.20
CA ASP A 389 -15.66 13.36 18.33
C ASP A 389 -17.17 13.08 18.10
N ALA A 390 -18.01 14.11 18.23
CA ALA A 390 -19.47 14.01 18.09
C ALA A 390 -19.91 13.50 16.71
N ARG A 391 -19.05 13.60 15.70
CA ARG A 391 -19.26 13.04 14.35
C ARG A 391 -19.18 11.51 14.32
N VAL A 392 -18.55 10.89 15.32
CA VAL A 392 -18.50 9.42 15.46
C VAL A 392 -19.90 8.92 15.81
N SER A 393 -20.41 7.96 15.04
CA SER A 393 -21.74 7.39 15.26
C SER A 393 -21.82 6.68 16.62
N ALA A 394 -23.03 6.59 17.18
CA ALA A 394 -23.24 5.94 18.47
C ALA A 394 -22.82 4.46 18.47
N SER A 395 -23.01 3.75 17.34
CA SER A 395 -22.56 2.36 17.18
C SER A 395 -21.04 2.26 17.27
N VAL A 396 -20.31 3.04 16.47
CA VAL A 396 -18.85 3.02 16.46
C VAL A 396 -18.28 3.44 17.83
N ARG A 397 -18.92 4.39 18.51
CA ARG A 397 -18.55 4.77 19.87
C ARG A 397 -18.70 3.61 20.86
N ALA A 398 -19.78 2.85 20.78
CA ALA A 398 -20.00 1.68 21.62
C ALA A 398 -18.97 0.57 21.31
N ASP A 399 -18.64 0.37 20.04
CA ASP A 399 -17.62 -0.58 19.61
C ASP A 399 -16.23 -0.22 20.17
N ILE A 400 -15.88 1.08 20.19
CA ILE A 400 -14.64 1.57 20.78
C ILE A 400 -14.61 1.33 22.29
N VAL A 401 -15.67 1.69 23.02
CA VAL A 401 -15.74 1.44 24.46
C VAL A 401 -15.59 -0.05 24.76
N THR A 402 -16.26 -0.90 23.98
CA THR A 402 -16.17 -2.35 24.09
C THR A 402 -14.74 -2.85 23.84
N ALA A 403 -14.07 -2.34 22.81
CA ALA A 403 -12.68 -2.67 22.50
C ALA A 403 -11.73 -2.23 23.63
N VAL A 404 -11.88 -1.02 24.14
CA VAL A 404 -11.08 -0.49 25.26
C VAL A 404 -11.24 -1.37 26.51
N ASP A 405 -12.47 -1.66 26.93
CA ASP A 405 -12.70 -2.46 28.13
C ASP A 405 -12.18 -3.90 27.97
N ARG A 406 -12.39 -4.51 26.79
CA ARG A 406 -11.86 -5.84 26.42
C ARG A 406 -10.34 -5.86 26.47
N ASP A 407 -9.70 -4.92 25.79
CA ASP A 407 -8.25 -4.93 25.56
C ASP A 407 -7.48 -4.53 26.82
N MET A 408 -7.99 -3.59 27.62
CA MET A 408 -7.45 -3.32 28.96
C MET A 408 -7.53 -4.57 29.85
N SER A 409 -8.69 -5.23 29.90
CA SER A 409 -8.84 -6.44 30.71
C SER A 409 -7.93 -7.59 30.26
N ALA A 410 -7.72 -7.72 28.95
CA ALA A 410 -6.81 -8.73 28.40
C ALA A 410 -5.36 -8.42 28.79
N LEU A 411 -4.91 -7.17 28.62
CA LEU A 411 -3.55 -6.76 28.96
C LEU A 411 -3.27 -6.91 30.47
N GLU A 412 -4.21 -6.57 31.34
CA GLU A 412 -4.04 -6.78 32.78
C GLU A 412 -3.88 -8.25 33.14
N GLY A 413 -4.65 -9.13 32.50
CA GLY A 413 -4.52 -10.58 32.68
C GLY A 413 -3.19 -11.12 32.14
N GLU A 414 -2.75 -10.63 30.98
CA GLU A 414 -1.50 -11.03 30.32
C GLU A 414 -0.26 -10.56 31.09
N PHE A 415 -0.26 -9.31 31.56
CA PHE A 415 0.88 -8.76 32.30
C PHE A 415 0.79 -8.98 33.82
N GLY A 416 -0.35 -9.49 34.32
CA GLY A 416 -0.56 -9.72 35.75
C GLY A 416 -0.56 -8.46 36.60
N GLN A 417 -0.82 -7.29 36.00
CA GLN A 417 -0.81 -5.99 36.65
C GLN A 417 -1.95 -5.11 36.14
N GLU A 418 -2.52 -4.32 37.05
CA GLU A 418 -3.58 -3.37 36.71
C GLU A 418 -3.00 -2.04 36.20
N PHE A 419 -3.75 -1.34 35.35
CA PHE A 419 -3.42 0.05 35.03
C PHE A 419 -3.50 0.89 36.30
N THR A 420 -2.35 1.44 36.73
CA THR A 420 -2.27 2.28 37.93
C THR A 420 -3.01 3.61 37.74
N SER A 421 -3.07 4.09 36.51
CA SER A 421 -3.87 5.26 36.13
C SER A 421 -4.76 4.96 34.92
N ARG A 422 -6.01 5.41 34.99
CA ARG A 422 -6.96 5.29 33.88
C ARG A 422 -6.50 6.19 32.72
N PRO A 423 -6.23 5.64 31.52
CA PRO A 423 -5.85 6.46 30.39
C PRO A 423 -7.04 7.28 29.89
N ALA A 424 -6.77 8.52 29.47
CA ALA A 424 -7.74 9.34 28.75
C ALA A 424 -7.61 9.08 27.24
N ILE A 425 -8.66 8.54 26.61
CA ILE A 425 -8.66 8.13 25.21
C ILE A 425 -9.45 9.14 24.38
N TYR A 426 -8.76 9.85 23.49
CA TYR A 426 -9.33 10.86 22.60
C TYR A 426 -9.45 10.31 21.18
N VAL A 427 -10.67 10.15 20.70
CA VAL A 427 -10.97 9.57 19.40
C VAL A 427 -11.42 10.65 18.43
N PHE A 428 -10.63 10.87 17.39
CA PHE A 428 -10.94 11.81 16.33
C PHE A 428 -11.54 11.10 15.11
N ALA A 429 -12.64 11.66 14.58
CA ALA A 429 -13.29 11.12 13.39
C ALA A 429 -12.48 11.35 12.10
N THR A 430 -11.65 12.40 12.08
CA THR A 430 -10.89 12.82 10.89
C THR A 430 -9.42 13.03 11.20
N ARG A 431 -8.58 12.85 10.17
CA ARG A 431 -7.14 13.11 10.21
C ARG A 431 -6.82 14.55 10.55
N THR A 432 -7.55 15.50 9.99
CA THR A 432 -7.38 16.93 10.30
C THR A 432 -7.70 17.23 11.75
N GLY A 433 -8.78 16.65 12.29
CA GLY A 433 -9.13 16.77 13.71
C GLY A 433 -8.05 16.19 14.60
N PHE A 434 -7.53 15.01 14.25
CA PHE A 434 -6.42 14.37 14.97
C PHE A 434 -5.15 15.24 14.99
N ALA A 435 -4.72 15.75 13.83
CA ALA A 435 -3.55 16.62 13.73
C ALA A 435 -3.73 17.92 14.54
N GLN A 436 -4.89 18.54 14.45
CA GLN A 436 -5.22 19.75 15.24
C GLN A 436 -5.27 19.46 16.74
N GLY A 437 -5.81 18.30 17.15
CA GLY A 437 -5.81 17.84 18.53
C GLY A 437 -4.40 17.68 19.08
N LEU A 438 -3.53 16.97 18.37
CA LEU A 438 -2.12 16.84 18.71
C LEU A 438 -1.43 18.21 18.84
N GLN A 439 -1.67 19.11 17.89
CA GLN A 439 -1.03 20.42 17.89
C GLN A 439 -1.52 21.32 19.03
N GLN A 440 -2.83 21.46 19.18
CA GLN A 440 -3.42 22.50 20.01
C GLN A 440 -3.56 22.08 21.48
N TYR A 441 -3.70 20.78 21.75
CA TYR A 441 -3.94 20.25 23.10
C TYR A 441 -2.69 19.61 23.69
N PHE A 442 -1.96 18.83 22.90
CA PHE A 442 -0.76 18.14 23.35
C PHE A 442 0.53 18.89 23.03
N GLY A 443 0.45 20.05 22.36
CA GLY A 443 1.60 20.92 22.09
C GLY A 443 2.56 20.38 21.04
N VAL A 444 2.13 19.44 20.20
CA VAL A 444 2.92 18.92 19.08
C VAL A 444 3.11 20.04 18.05
N ARG A 445 4.31 20.19 17.47
CA ARG A 445 4.52 21.21 16.43
C ARG A 445 3.68 20.87 15.20
N GLY A 446 3.12 21.88 14.54
CA GLY A 446 2.22 21.69 13.39
C GLY A 446 2.75 20.73 12.30
N PRO A 447 4.01 20.88 11.84
CA PRO A 447 4.59 19.95 10.86
C PRO A 447 4.65 18.49 11.35
N ASP A 448 4.98 18.28 12.63
CA ASP A 448 5.08 16.93 13.21
C ASP A 448 3.69 16.31 13.42
N ALA A 449 2.71 17.11 13.84
CA ALA A 449 1.33 16.67 13.99
C ALA A 449 0.73 16.19 12.65
N GLY A 450 1.05 16.88 11.54
CA GLY A 450 0.67 16.44 10.20
C GLY A 450 1.32 15.11 9.78
N LEU A 451 2.60 14.92 10.09
CA LEU A 451 3.32 13.67 9.81
C LEU A 451 2.75 12.50 10.62
N LEU A 452 2.52 12.69 11.92
CA LEU A 452 1.89 11.69 12.80
C LEU A 452 0.48 11.34 12.31
N ALA A 453 -0.31 12.34 11.92
CA ALA A 453 -1.65 12.14 11.37
C ALA A 453 -1.64 11.37 10.03
N ALA A 454 -0.55 11.45 9.27
CA ALA A 454 -0.40 10.71 8.02
C ALA A 454 0.07 9.25 8.22
N ALA A 455 0.92 9.03 9.21
CA ALA A 455 1.59 7.76 9.48
C ALA A 455 0.79 6.84 10.40
N ASN A 456 0.12 7.38 11.44
CA ASN A 456 -0.32 6.58 12.58
C ASN A 456 -1.85 6.48 12.70
N GLY A 457 -2.32 5.31 13.14
CA GLY A 457 -3.72 5.05 13.51
C GLY A 457 -4.05 5.48 14.95
N GLY A 458 -3.03 5.49 15.82
CA GLY A 458 -3.08 5.95 17.20
C GLY A 458 -1.73 6.52 17.62
N VAL A 459 -1.72 7.26 18.73
CA VAL A 459 -0.52 7.73 19.41
C VAL A 459 -0.77 7.70 20.91
N THR A 460 0.17 7.14 21.66
CA THR A 460 0.21 7.14 23.11
C THR A 460 1.13 8.25 23.61
N LEU A 461 0.66 8.98 24.62
CA LEU A 461 1.34 10.12 25.25
C LEU A 461 1.49 9.84 26.75
N PRO A 462 2.51 9.07 27.17
CA PRO A 462 2.61 8.57 28.55
C PRO A 462 2.63 9.67 29.60
N ARG A 463 3.39 10.76 29.38
CA ARG A 463 3.46 11.90 30.31
C ARG A 463 2.14 12.64 30.49
N GLN A 464 1.26 12.55 29.50
CA GLN A 464 -0.07 13.17 29.52
C GLN A 464 -1.15 12.18 29.97
N GLY A 465 -0.80 10.90 30.18
CA GLY A 465 -1.76 9.83 30.48
C GLY A 465 -2.83 9.68 29.39
N ALA A 466 -2.47 9.99 28.13
CA ALA A 466 -3.43 10.12 27.05
C ALA A 466 -3.12 9.18 25.88
N ILE A 467 -4.17 8.66 25.25
CA ILE A 467 -4.12 7.95 23.99
C ILE A 467 -4.96 8.73 23.00
N VAL A 468 -4.45 8.94 21.80
CA VAL A 468 -5.11 9.69 20.74
C VAL A 468 -5.31 8.77 19.56
N ILE A 469 -6.55 8.59 19.11
CA ILE A 469 -6.90 7.65 18.03
C ILE A 469 -7.43 8.43 16.82
N ASN A 470 -6.94 8.06 15.63
CA ASN A 470 -7.39 8.57 14.35
C ASN A 470 -8.24 7.52 13.62
N LEU A 471 -9.57 7.58 13.77
CA LEU A 471 -10.46 6.59 13.16
C LEU A 471 -10.37 6.55 11.63
N GLN A 472 -10.11 7.70 10.99
CA GLN A 472 -9.99 7.77 9.54
C GLN A 472 -8.78 6.98 9.01
N ASN A 473 -7.78 6.75 9.85
CA ASN A 473 -6.61 5.97 9.49
C ASN A 473 -6.76 4.46 9.75
N LEU A 474 -7.85 4.03 10.39
CA LEU A 474 -8.09 2.62 10.69
C LEU A 474 -8.81 1.92 9.53
N PRO A 475 -8.49 0.64 9.26
CA PRO A 475 -9.24 -0.16 8.29
C PRO A 475 -10.69 -0.32 8.75
N SER A 476 -11.65 -0.22 7.83
CA SER A 476 -13.09 -0.30 8.13
C SER A 476 -13.55 -1.67 8.66
N ASP A 477 -12.75 -2.73 8.47
CA ASP A 477 -13.05 -4.10 8.91
C ASP A 477 -12.15 -4.55 10.08
N SER A 478 -11.43 -3.63 10.73
CA SER A 478 -10.53 -3.95 11.85
C SER A 478 -11.30 -4.04 13.17
N PRO A 479 -11.02 -5.04 14.04
CA PRO A 479 -11.61 -5.16 15.38
C PRO A 479 -11.08 -4.11 16.38
N LEU A 480 -10.66 -2.94 15.86
CA LEU A 480 -9.97 -1.87 16.57
C LEU A 480 -8.67 -2.36 17.24
N ALA A 481 -7.91 -3.24 16.59
CA ALA A 481 -6.68 -3.83 17.13
C ALA A 481 -5.64 -2.79 17.57
N ILE A 482 -5.64 -1.61 16.93
CA ILE A 482 -4.85 -0.44 17.32
C ILE A 482 -5.09 -0.01 18.78
N VAL A 483 -6.28 -0.26 19.35
CA VAL A 483 -6.58 0.08 20.74
C VAL A 483 -5.69 -0.73 21.67
N LYS A 484 -5.57 -2.05 21.44
CA LYS A 484 -4.65 -2.91 22.20
C LYS A 484 -3.20 -2.49 22.01
N HIS A 485 -2.81 -2.08 20.80
CA HIS A 485 -1.47 -1.54 20.52
C HIS A 485 -1.14 -0.33 21.42
N GLU A 486 -1.98 0.71 21.39
CA GLU A 486 -1.74 1.93 22.18
C GLU A 486 -1.85 1.69 23.69
N LEU A 487 -2.79 0.85 24.12
CA LEU A 487 -2.91 0.47 25.54
C LEU A 487 -1.68 -0.30 26.03
N THR A 488 -1.00 -1.05 25.16
CA THR A 488 0.24 -1.75 25.50
C THR A 488 1.34 -0.75 25.85
N HIS A 489 1.53 0.29 25.03
CA HIS A 489 2.47 1.38 25.37
C HIS A 489 2.11 2.04 26.71
N ALA A 490 0.82 2.35 26.91
CA ALA A 490 0.37 2.98 28.15
C ALA A 490 0.67 2.13 29.39
N LEU A 491 0.41 0.81 29.34
CA LEU A 491 0.70 -0.11 30.44
C LEU A 491 2.21 -0.24 30.69
N VAL A 492 2.99 -0.44 29.62
CA VAL A 492 4.44 -0.59 29.70
C VAL A 492 5.06 0.66 30.34
N HIS A 493 4.70 1.85 29.88
CA HIS A 493 5.25 3.10 30.41
C HIS A 493 4.74 3.45 31.82
N GLN A 494 3.57 2.93 32.24
CA GLN A 494 3.18 2.95 33.66
C GLN A 494 4.03 2.00 34.51
N THR A 495 4.51 0.90 33.94
CA THR A 495 5.34 -0.11 34.62
C THR A 495 6.78 0.38 34.80
N ILE A 496 7.39 0.89 33.73
CA ILE A 496 8.79 1.31 33.72
C ILE A 496 9.00 2.74 34.23
N GLY A 497 7.93 3.54 34.30
CA GLY A 497 8.01 4.96 34.62
C GLY A 497 8.55 5.82 33.47
N LEU A 498 8.23 7.11 33.51
CA LEU A 498 8.43 8.07 32.41
C LEU A 498 9.90 8.46 32.14
N GLU A 499 10.81 8.10 33.06
CA GLU A 499 12.23 8.44 32.95
C GLU A 499 13.08 7.27 32.43
N ALA A 500 12.51 6.06 32.39
CA ALA A 500 13.17 4.90 31.82
C ALA A 500 13.12 4.93 30.28
N THR A 501 14.13 4.35 29.65
CA THR A 501 14.23 4.26 28.19
C THR A 501 14.23 2.82 27.73
N LEU A 502 13.38 2.51 26.76
CA LEU A 502 13.37 1.23 26.05
C LEU A 502 13.99 1.38 24.66
N PRO A 503 14.58 0.30 24.10
CA PRO A 503 14.86 0.24 22.67
C PRO A 503 13.55 0.44 21.88
N ALA A 504 13.60 1.26 20.82
CA ALA A 504 12.43 1.54 19.99
C ALA A 504 11.80 0.27 19.40
N TRP A 505 12.63 -0.64 18.89
CA TRP A 505 12.15 -1.95 18.39
C TRP A 505 11.46 -2.78 19.47
N PHE A 506 11.81 -2.62 20.76
CA PHE A 506 11.18 -3.38 21.81
C PHE A 506 9.80 -2.81 22.13
N ASP A 507 9.68 -1.50 22.33
CA ASP A 507 8.43 -0.83 22.67
C ASP A 507 7.38 -1.01 21.54
N GLU A 508 7.76 -0.68 20.31
CA GLU A 508 6.90 -0.85 19.12
C GLU A 508 6.64 -2.33 18.80
N GLY A 509 7.64 -3.19 19.03
CA GLY A 509 7.53 -4.62 18.79
C GLY A 509 6.55 -5.30 19.73
N LEU A 510 6.57 -4.95 21.01
CA LEU A 510 5.67 -5.51 22.02
C LEU A 510 4.22 -5.08 21.74
N ALA A 511 4.00 -3.80 21.47
CA ALA A 511 2.68 -3.30 21.08
C ALA A 511 2.16 -3.97 19.79
N THR A 512 3.01 -4.13 18.78
CA THR A 512 2.68 -4.82 17.53
C THR A 512 2.40 -6.31 17.74
N LEU A 513 3.13 -6.98 18.63
CA LEU A 513 2.90 -8.39 18.95
C LEU A 513 1.54 -8.58 19.64
N GLN A 514 1.17 -7.65 20.52
CA GLN A 514 -0.14 -7.64 21.16
C GLN A 514 -1.28 -7.33 20.19
N GLU A 515 -1.09 -6.39 19.26
CA GLU A 515 -2.04 -6.08 18.19
C GLU A 515 -2.35 -7.32 17.34
N HIS A 516 -1.34 -8.12 17.03
CA HIS A 516 -1.45 -9.34 16.24
C HIS A 516 -1.77 -10.60 17.08
N ALA A 517 -2.03 -10.45 18.39
CA ALA A 517 -2.38 -11.59 19.22
C ALA A 517 -3.69 -12.24 18.73
N GLY A 518 -3.61 -13.51 18.32
CA GLY A 518 -4.75 -14.23 17.73
C GLY A 518 -4.81 -14.21 16.19
N GLU A 519 -3.80 -13.66 15.51
CA GLU A 519 -3.64 -13.83 14.07
C GLU A 519 -3.49 -15.30 13.64
N SER A 520 -3.79 -15.56 12.37
CA SER A 520 -3.61 -16.89 11.80
C SER A 520 -2.13 -17.28 11.77
N SER A 521 -1.85 -18.58 11.91
CA SER A 521 -0.50 -19.14 11.74
C SER A 521 0.16 -18.72 10.39
N GLU A 522 -0.66 -18.43 9.37
CA GLU A 522 -0.21 -17.95 8.05
C GLU A 522 0.39 -16.54 8.13
N ASN A 523 -0.25 -15.61 8.84
CA ASN A 523 0.28 -14.27 9.03
C ASN A 523 1.57 -14.30 9.87
N THR A 524 1.62 -15.10 10.92
CA THR A 524 2.83 -15.29 11.74
C THR A 524 3.99 -15.83 10.92
N ALA A 525 3.76 -16.85 10.09
CA ALA A 525 4.79 -17.40 9.21
C ALA A 525 5.30 -16.34 8.21
N ARG A 526 4.40 -15.52 7.67
CA ARG A 526 4.73 -14.42 6.78
C ARG A 526 5.58 -13.35 7.47
N HIS A 527 5.27 -12.97 8.71
CA HIS A 527 6.04 -11.97 9.47
C HIS A 527 7.48 -12.41 9.70
N ALA A 528 7.68 -13.66 10.12
CA ALA A 528 9.02 -14.23 10.27
C ALA A 528 9.80 -14.27 8.93
N ALA A 529 9.13 -14.62 7.82
CA ALA A 529 9.73 -14.68 6.50
C ALA A 529 10.14 -13.30 5.96
N VAL A 530 9.28 -12.28 6.11
CA VAL A 530 9.60 -10.88 5.78
C VAL A 530 10.79 -10.40 6.58
N THR A 531 10.79 -10.64 7.88
CA THR A 531 11.87 -10.25 8.79
C THR A 531 13.20 -10.86 8.36
N LEU A 532 13.22 -12.17 8.08
CA LEU A 532 14.44 -12.86 7.66
C LEU A 532 14.99 -12.32 6.34
N SER A 533 14.14 -12.01 5.37
CA SER A 533 14.54 -11.41 4.10
C SER A 533 15.21 -10.05 4.32
N LEU A 534 14.61 -9.16 5.12
CA LEU A 534 15.16 -7.83 5.39
C LEU A 534 16.53 -7.88 6.09
N LEU A 535 16.72 -8.83 7.01
CA LEU A 535 17.99 -9.04 7.70
C LEU A 535 19.06 -9.63 6.77
N THR A 536 18.69 -10.62 5.96
CA THR A 536 19.63 -11.31 5.04
C THR A 536 20.11 -10.39 3.92
N ASP A 537 19.22 -9.52 3.42
CA ASP A 537 19.54 -8.52 2.40
C ASP A 537 20.32 -7.32 2.98
N GLY A 538 20.62 -7.31 4.29
CA GLY A 538 21.35 -6.23 4.96
C GLY A 538 20.59 -4.90 4.97
N ARG A 539 19.26 -4.92 4.83
CA ARG A 539 18.44 -3.70 4.78
C ARG A 539 18.21 -3.06 6.15
N THR A 540 18.35 -3.84 7.23
CA THR A 540 18.23 -3.37 8.62
C THR A 540 18.91 -4.33 9.59
N SER A 541 19.14 -3.85 10.81
CA SER A 541 19.45 -4.63 12.01
C SER A 541 18.54 -4.18 13.17
N LEU A 542 18.57 -4.86 14.32
CA LEU A 542 17.87 -4.37 15.51
C LEU A 542 18.49 -3.08 16.04
N SER A 543 19.81 -2.95 16.00
CA SER A 543 20.50 -1.73 16.43
C SER A 543 20.12 -0.51 15.57
N ASP A 544 19.85 -0.68 14.27
CA ASP A 544 19.29 0.38 13.41
C ASP A 544 17.90 0.85 13.87
N LEU A 545 17.16 -0.02 14.56
CA LEU A 545 15.79 0.21 15.03
C LEU A 545 15.72 0.53 16.54
N SER A 546 16.86 0.59 17.25
CA SER A 546 16.89 0.80 18.70
C SER A 546 16.66 2.25 19.12
N VAL A 547 16.90 3.24 18.24
CA VAL A 547 16.84 4.67 18.59
C VAL A 547 15.46 5.27 18.28
N PRO A 548 14.66 5.68 19.29
CA PRO A 548 13.32 6.25 19.10
C PRO A 548 13.24 7.39 18.08
N ALA A 549 14.15 8.36 18.18
CA ALA A 549 14.17 9.51 17.29
C ALA A 549 14.41 9.15 15.81
N GLN A 550 14.98 7.97 15.52
CA GLN A 550 15.26 7.50 14.15
C GLN A 550 14.20 6.53 13.61
N TRP A 551 13.33 5.99 14.48
CA TRP A 551 12.34 4.97 14.11
C TRP A 551 11.54 5.35 12.85
N ALA A 552 11.02 6.57 12.84
CA ALA A 552 10.29 7.17 11.73
C ALA A 552 10.97 6.97 10.36
N GLN A 553 12.23 7.41 10.31
CA GLN A 553 13.03 7.43 9.10
C GLN A 553 13.41 6.00 8.69
N ARG A 554 13.81 5.19 9.66
CA ARG A 554 14.25 3.80 9.44
C ARG A 554 13.09 2.93 8.98
N ASN A 555 11.97 2.99 9.67
CA ASN A 555 10.78 2.24 9.31
C ASN A 555 10.22 2.66 7.93
N ALA A 556 10.29 3.95 7.58
CA ALA A 556 9.90 4.41 6.25
C ALA A 556 10.77 3.80 5.13
N VAL A 557 12.08 3.67 5.34
CA VAL A 557 13.01 2.98 4.40
C VAL A 557 12.66 1.49 4.25
N LEU A 558 12.05 0.91 5.28
CA LEU A 558 11.56 -0.47 5.28
C LEU A 558 10.10 -0.60 4.82
N SER A 559 9.50 0.46 4.28
CA SER A 559 8.10 0.47 3.84
C SER A 559 7.12 0.03 4.94
N GLY A 560 7.38 0.41 6.21
CA GLY A 560 6.56 0.05 7.36
C GLY A 560 6.86 -1.32 7.97
N GLN A 561 7.79 -2.09 7.40
CA GLN A 561 8.11 -3.44 7.91
C GLN A 561 9.00 -3.44 9.16
N GLY A 562 9.40 -2.28 9.67
CA GLY A 562 10.11 -2.16 10.96
C GLY A 562 9.27 -2.70 12.13
N TYR A 563 7.95 -2.48 12.12
CA TYR A 563 7.01 -3.06 13.09
C TYR A 563 7.04 -4.60 13.07
N THR A 564 7.06 -5.19 11.88
CA THR A 564 7.15 -6.65 11.69
C THR A 564 8.47 -7.22 12.25
N VAL A 565 9.60 -6.55 11.96
CA VAL A 565 10.92 -6.94 12.46
C VAL A 565 10.99 -6.85 13.99
N ALA A 566 10.47 -5.76 14.54
CA ALA A 566 10.39 -5.50 15.96
C ALA A 566 9.54 -6.54 16.70
N ALA A 567 8.36 -6.88 16.18
CA ALA A 567 7.47 -7.89 16.76
C ALA A 567 8.13 -9.29 16.79
N GLU A 568 8.83 -9.68 15.72
CA GLU A 568 9.56 -10.96 15.71
C GLU A 568 10.72 -10.98 16.71
N ALA A 569 11.41 -9.85 16.91
CA ALA A 569 12.44 -9.73 17.94
C ALA A 569 11.86 -9.90 19.34
N VAL A 570 10.76 -9.23 19.66
CA VAL A 570 10.08 -9.37 20.95
C VAL A 570 9.57 -10.79 21.15
N ARG A 571 9.00 -11.43 20.11
CA ARG A 571 8.57 -12.84 20.18
C ARG A 571 9.72 -13.79 20.54
N LEU A 572 10.90 -13.61 19.96
CA LEU A 572 12.09 -14.42 20.29
C LEU A 572 12.64 -14.10 21.68
N LEU A 573 12.56 -12.85 22.10
CA LEU A 573 12.93 -12.42 23.45
C LEU A 573 12.00 -13.07 24.49
N GLU A 574 10.68 -13.02 24.26
CA GLU A 574 9.68 -13.71 25.09
C GLU A 574 9.88 -15.22 25.12
N GLN A 575 10.26 -15.85 24.01
CA GLN A 575 10.62 -17.28 24.01
C GLN A 575 11.85 -17.60 24.88
N ARG A 576 12.76 -16.63 25.03
CA ARG A 576 13.99 -16.79 25.81
C ARG A 576 13.75 -16.64 27.31
N VAL A 577 13.02 -15.60 27.74
CA VAL A 577 12.82 -15.29 29.16
C VAL A 577 11.45 -15.74 29.70
N GLY A 578 10.53 -16.11 28.81
CA GLY A 578 9.12 -16.34 29.15
C GLY A 578 8.39 -15.03 29.48
N GLN A 579 7.06 -15.08 29.46
CA GLN A 579 6.21 -13.91 29.79
C GLN A 579 6.49 -13.37 31.20
N ALA A 580 6.61 -14.25 32.19
CA ALA A 580 6.94 -13.84 33.56
C ALA A 580 8.34 -13.22 33.68
N GLY A 581 9.30 -13.67 32.87
CA GLY A 581 10.63 -13.06 32.81
C GLY A 581 10.59 -11.69 32.17
N LEU A 582 9.82 -11.52 31.09
CA LEU A 582 9.62 -10.22 30.44
C LEU A 582 9.06 -9.19 31.42
N ILE A 583 8.05 -9.57 32.21
CA ILE A 583 7.47 -8.71 33.25
C ILE A 583 8.54 -8.30 34.27
N ARG A 584 9.35 -9.25 34.78
CA ARG A 584 10.45 -8.94 35.69
C ARG A 584 11.48 -7.97 35.09
N VAL A 585 11.78 -8.09 33.79
CA VAL A 585 12.66 -7.16 33.08
C VAL A 585 12.08 -5.74 33.07
N LEU A 586 10.78 -5.60 32.78
CA LEU A 586 10.10 -4.30 32.80
C LEU A 586 10.06 -3.71 34.22
N GLU A 587 9.70 -4.50 35.23
CA GLU A 587 9.69 -4.06 36.63
C GLU A 587 11.09 -3.65 37.13
N ALA A 588 12.14 -4.40 36.77
CA ALA A 588 13.52 -4.05 37.10
C ALA A 588 13.93 -2.73 36.43
N THR A 589 13.52 -2.55 35.18
CA THR A 589 13.70 -1.28 34.46
C THR A 589 13.00 -0.12 35.21
N GLY A 590 11.78 -0.34 35.69
CA GLY A 590 11.05 0.61 36.52
C GLY A 590 11.68 0.93 37.87
N ARG A 591 12.49 0.03 38.41
CA ARG A 591 13.30 0.27 39.62
C ARG A 591 14.61 1.03 39.35
N GLY A 592 14.86 1.43 38.10
CA GLY A 592 16.01 2.24 37.69
C GLY A 592 17.16 1.46 37.06
N GLU A 593 17.00 0.16 36.81
CA GLU A 593 17.97 -0.60 36.02
C GLU A 593 17.82 -0.23 34.53
N SER A 594 18.91 -0.26 33.75
CA SER A 594 18.77 -0.15 32.29
C SER A 594 18.11 -1.42 31.74
N PHE A 595 17.26 -1.29 30.71
CA PHE A 595 16.59 -2.44 30.07
C PHE A 595 17.58 -3.56 29.69
N GLY A 596 18.74 -3.21 29.14
CA GLY A 596 19.76 -4.21 28.77
C GLY A 596 20.36 -4.95 29.96
N ALA A 597 20.53 -4.29 31.12
CA ALA A 597 21.01 -4.94 32.34
C ALA A 597 19.94 -5.85 32.95
N ALA A 598 18.69 -5.38 33.01
CA ALA A 598 17.56 -6.17 33.47
C ALA A 598 17.35 -7.42 32.60
N TYR A 599 17.40 -7.26 31.28
CA TYR A 599 17.38 -8.38 30.33
C TYR A 599 18.54 -9.35 30.57
N ALA A 600 19.75 -8.85 30.76
CA ALA A 600 20.92 -9.71 30.98
C ALA A 600 20.83 -10.54 32.27
N ALA A 601 20.28 -9.96 33.33
CA ALA A 601 20.05 -10.67 34.58
C ALA A 601 19.03 -11.81 34.42
N GLU A 602 17.98 -11.61 33.61
CA GLU A 602 16.92 -12.59 33.41
C GLU A 602 17.27 -13.65 32.35
N ALA A 603 17.86 -13.25 31.22
CA ALA A 603 18.14 -14.12 30.07
C ALA A 603 19.49 -14.86 30.14
N GLY A 604 20.39 -14.41 31.03
CA GLY A 604 21.76 -14.91 31.13
C GLY A 604 22.62 -14.57 29.91
N GLU A 605 22.27 -13.55 29.13
CA GLU A 605 23.02 -13.06 27.97
C GLU A 605 22.84 -11.55 27.81
N SER A 606 23.82 -10.84 27.22
CA SER A 606 23.67 -9.41 27.01
C SER A 606 22.63 -9.08 25.93
N LEU A 607 22.03 -7.89 26.00
CA LEU A 607 21.13 -7.42 24.94
C LEU A 607 21.85 -7.30 23.59
N GLU A 608 23.12 -6.90 23.59
CA GLU A 608 23.94 -6.82 22.37
C GLU A 608 24.17 -8.21 21.74
N ASP A 609 24.37 -9.25 22.56
CA ASP A 609 24.49 -10.62 22.07
C ASP A 609 23.17 -11.13 21.50
N PHE A 610 22.03 -10.78 22.13
CA PHE A 610 20.72 -11.06 21.57
C PHE A 610 20.53 -10.38 20.21
N GLU A 611 20.81 -9.07 20.10
CA GLU A 611 20.66 -8.30 18.85
C GLU A 611 21.55 -8.85 17.72
N ARG A 612 22.80 -9.22 18.05
CA ARG A 612 23.75 -9.81 17.10
C ARG A 612 23.33 -11.19 16.64
N ALA A 613 22.78 -12.00 17.56
CA ALA A 613 22.32 -13.36 17.26
C ALA A 613 20.91 -13.41 16.67
N PHE A 614 20.18 -12.30 16.63
CA PHE A 614 18.78 -12.24 16.21
C PHE A 614 18.51 -12.91 14.85
N PRO A 615 19.28 -12.66 13.76
CA PRO A 615 19.06 -13.35 12.49
C PRO A 615 19.19 -14.88 12.61
N ALA A 616 20.22 -15.36 13.34
CA ALA A 616 20.44 -16.79 13.53
C ALA A 616 19.35 -17.43 14.42
N ARG A 617 18.88 -16.71 15.44
CA ARG A 617 17.78 -17.14 16.30
C ARG A 617 16.47 -17.22 15.52
N LEU A 618 16.21 -16.26 14.64
CA LEU A 618 15.02 -16.28 13.78
C LEU A 618 15.04 -17.49 12.85
N VAL A 619 16.18 -17.81 12.24
CA VAL A 619 16.35 -19.03 11.44
C VAL A 619 16.12 -20.29 12.29
N SER A 620 16.68 -20.34 13.50
CA SER A 620 16.52 -21.50 14.39
C SER A 620 15.11 -21.65 14.96
N ALA A 621 14.37 -20.56 15.12
CA ALA A 621 13.03 -20.53 15.67
C ALA A 621 11.95 -20.67 14.60
N GLN A 622 12.27 -20.46 13.32
CA GLN A 622 11.43 -20.98 12.25
C GLN A 622 11.44 -22.50 12.39
N GLU A 623 10.29 -23.03 12.80
CA GLU A 623 10.03 -24.46 12.75
C GLU A 623 10.41 -24.99 11.36
N GLN A 624 10.69 -26.30 11.31
CA GLN A 624 10.82 -27.03 10.06
C GLN A 624 9.81 -26.54 9.02
N PRO A 625 10.19 -26.58 7.73
CA PRO A 625 9.33 -26.11 6.66
C PRO A 625 7.92 -26.66 6.84
N ARG A 626 6.92 -25.78 6.80
CA ARG A 626 5.53 -26.12 7.13
C ARG A 626 4.60 -25.66 6.05
N ILE A 627 3.48 -26.36 5.90
CA ILE A 627 2.40 -25.96 5.00
C ILE A 627 1.16 -25.67 5.84
N LEU A 628 0.65 -24.45 5.69
CA LEU A 628 -0.55 -23.96 6.34
C LEU A 628 -1.71 -24.01 5.35
N GLN A 629 -2.94 -24.21 5.83
CA GLN A 629 -4.12 -24.30 4.98
C GLN A 629 -5.28 -23.43 5.47
N SER A 630 -6.06 -22.90 4.54
CA SER A 630 -7.27 -22.11 4.80
C SER A 630 -8.35 -22.37 3.74
N SER A 631 -9.62 -22.20 4.11
CA SER A 631 -10.75 -22.36 3.19
C SER A 631 -10.73 -21.30 2.08
N HIS A 632 -11.05 -21.71 0.86
CA HIS A 632 -11.12 -20.83 -0.32
C HIS A 632 -12.38 -21.11 -1.13
N ALA A 633 -12.90 -20.12 -1.87
CA ALA A 633 -14.09 -20.29 -2.70
C ALA A 633 -13.94 -21.41 -3.76
N ASP A 634 -12.70 -21.69 -4.16
CA ASP A 634 -12.34 -22.70 -5.16
C ASP A 634 -11.63 -23.93 -4.56
N GLY A 635 -11.80 -24.20 -3.25
CA GLY A 635 -11.20 -25.36 -2.57
C GLY A 635 -10.42 -24.98 -1.30
N VAL A 636 -9.19 -25.50 -1.16
CA VAL A 636 -8.30 -25.24 -0.03
C VAL A 636 -7.10 -24.43 -0.51
N ARG A 637 -6.90 -23.25 0.07
CA ARG A 637 -5.66 -22.48 -0.09
C ARG A 637 -4.62 -23.05 0.85
N TRP A 638 -3.39 -23.19 0.38
CA TRP A 638 -2.28 -23.62 1.20
C TRP A 638 -1.03 -22.79 0.93
N THR A 639 -0.26 -22.56 2.00
CA THR A 639 0.91 -21.68 2.02
C THR A 639 2.05 -22.40 2.72
N ALA A 640 3.11 -22.71 1.98
CA ALA A 640 4.34 -23.28 2.48
C ALA A 640 5.30 -22.18 2.94
N ALA A 641 5.93 -22.37 4.09
CA ALA A 641 6.83 -21.42 4.74
C ALA A 641 8.10 -22.11 5.23
N GLY A 642 9.18 -21.34 5.40
CA GLY A 642 10.45 -21.84 5.97
C GLY A 642 11.38 -22.51 4.95
N PHE A 643 11.19 -22.25 3.65
CA PHE A 643 12.12 -22.68 2.61
C PHE A 643 13.13 -21.57 2.28
N ARG A 644 14.22 -21.91 1.58
CA ARG A 644 15.18 -20.89 1.16
C ARG A 644 14.53 -19.92 0.15
N PRO A 645 14.68 -18.60 0.29
CA PRO A 645 14.19 -17.64 -0.70
C PRO A 645 14.64 -17.92 -2.12
N ALA A 646 13.75 -17.67 -3.09
CA ALA A 646 14.01 -17.87 -4.52
C ALA A 646 14.60 -19.25 -4.89
N SER A 647 14.34 -20.29 -4.09
CA SER A 647 14.86 -21.63 -4.29
C SER A 647 13.84 -22.54 -4.96
N ALA A 648 14.34 -23.48 -5.75
CA ALA A 648 13.51 -24.53 -6.34
C ALA A 648 13.02 -25.47 -5.24
N VAL A 649 11.71 -25.69 -5.24
CA VAL A 649 11.02 -26.67 -4.40
C VAL A 649 10.18 -27.59 -5.30
N THR A 650 10.13 -28.86 -4.96
CA THR A 650 9.25 -29.85 -5.57
C THR A 650 7.97 -29.92 -4.77
N VAL A 651 6.83 -29.66 -5.42
CA VAL A 651 5.50 -29.85 -4.86
C VAL A 651 4.95 -31.18 -5.32
N THR A 652 4.45 -32.00 -4.40
CA THR A 652 3.77 -33.26 -4.67
C THR A 652 2.43 -33.26 -3.95
N ILE A 653 1.32 -33.49 -4.67
CA ILE A 653 -0.02 -33.64 -4.09
C ILE A 653 -0.51 -35.06 -4.40
N GLU A 654 -0.87 -35.82 -3.37
CA GLU A 654 -1.23 -37.24 -3.45
C GLU A 654 -2.57 -37.54 -2.77
N GLY A 655 -3.40 -38.39 -3.36
CA GLY A 655 -4.65 -38.90 -2.80
C GLY A 655 -5.00 -40.26 -3.41
N ALA A 656 -6.10 -40.89 -2.97
CA ALA A 656 -6.43 -42.30 -3.29
C ALA A 656 -6.40 -42.68 -4.79
N ALA A 657 -6.62 -41.72 -5.70
CA ALA A 657 -6.50 -41.90 -7.15
C ALA A 657 -5.93 -40.67 -7.87
N TYR A 658 -5.16 -39.83 -7.16
CA TYR A 658 -4.67 -38.55 -7.66
C TYR A 658 -3.22 -38.36 -7.25
N ARG A 659 -2.35 -38.03 -8.20
CA ARG A 659 -0.96 -37.66 -7.92
C ARG A 659 -0.52 -36.62 -8.93
N VAL A 660 -0.07 -35.47 -8.45
CA VAL A 660 0.60 -34.47 -9.27
C VAL A 660 1.89 -34.06 -8.61
N GLN A 661 2.94 -33.95 -9.40
CA GLN A 661 4.23 -33.44 -8.97
C GLN A 661 4.68 -32.37 -9.95
N TYR A 662 5.13 -31.24 -9.43
CA TYR A 662 5.66 -30.13 -10.23
C TYR A 662 6.73 -29.36 -9.46
N GLU A 663 7.63 -28.75 -10.19
CA GLU A 663 8.60 -27.82 -9.62
C GLU A 663 7.96 -26.44 -9.47
N ALA A 664 8.26 -25.80 -8.35
CA ALA A 664 7.90 -24.44 -8.05
C ALA A 664 9.13 -23.70 -7.53
N THR A 665 9.07 -22.38 -7.55
CA THR A 665 10.08 -21.53 -6.93
C THR A 665 9.41 -20.80 -5.79
N THR A 666 10.01 -20.89 -4.60
CA THR A 666 9.57 -20.06 -3.46
C THR A 666 9.78 -18.58 -3.80
N ASP A 667 8.95 -17.70 -3.28
CA ASP A 667 9.11 -16.26 -3.46
C ASP A 667 10.38 -15.70 -2.77
N ARG A 668 10.56 -14.38 -2.83
CA ARG A 668 11.68 -13.68 -2.18
C ARG A 668 11.71 -13.85 -0.65
N LEU A 669 10.64 -14.37 -0.05
CA LEU A 669 10.52 -14.60 1.38
C LEU A 669 10.71 -16.09 1.74
N GLY A 670 10.94 -16.96 0.76
CA GLY A 670 11.04 -18.40 1.01
C GLY A 670 9.68 -19.08 1.20
N MET A 671 8.61 -18.45 0.67
CA MET A 671 7.24 -18.93 0.78
C MET A 671 6.72 -19.45 -0.57
N TYR A 672 5.76 -20.37 -0.56
CA TYR A 672 5.03 -20.78 -1.77
C TYR A 672 3.54 -20.90 -1.46
N GLN A 673 2.67 -20.33 -2.30
CA GLN A 673 1.22 -20.32 -2.07
C GLN A 673 0.45 -20.82 -3.29
N ALA A 674 -0.58 -21.63 -3.02
CA ALA A 674 -1.41 -22.26 -4.04
C ALA A 674 -2.83 -22.52 -3.50
N VAL A 675 -3.77 -22.79 -4.42
CA VAL A 675 -5.10 -23.31 -4.09
C VAL A 675 -5.19 -24.73 -4.63
N PHE A 676 -6.01 -25.60 -4.05
CA PHE A 676 -6.24 -26.95 -4.53
C PHE A 676 -7.67 -27.39 -4.22
N GLY A 677 -8.35 -28.06 -5.16
CA GLY A 677 -9.68 -28.65 -4.92
C GLY A 677 -10.79 -28.21 -5.88
N SER A 678 -10.53 -27.27 -6.80
CA SER A 678 -11.56 -26.79 -7.74
C SER A 678 -11.98 -27.82 -8.79
N THR A 679 -11.08 -28.75 -9.17
CA THR A 679 -11.32 -29.78 -10.19
C THR A 679 -10.94 -31.19 -9.74
N ALA A 680 -10.31 -31.33 -8.57
CA ALA A 680 -10.02 -32.61 -7.93
C ALA A 680 -11.30 -33.22 -7.31
N PRO A 681 -11.48 -34.56 -7.34
CA PRO A 681 -12.60 -35.22 -6.65
C PRO A 681 -12.62 -34.88 -5.14
N PRO A 682 -13.78 -34.73 -4.50
CA PRO A 682 -13.82 -34.58 -3.04
C PRO A 682 -13.13 -35.74 -2.33
N GLY A 683 -12.31 -35.44 -1.33
CA GLY A 683 -11.47 -36.45 -0.69
C GLY A 683 -10.35 -35.86 0.17
N GLU A 684 -9.56 -36.78 0.73
CA GLU A 684 -8.37 -36.43 1.51
C GLU A 684 -7.12 -36.50 0.61
N TYR A 685 -6.32 -35.44 0.66
CA TYR A 685 -5.11 -35.28 -0.13
C TYR A 685 -3.95 -34.85 0.76
N THR A 686 -2.75 -35.34 0.48
CA THR A 686 -1.53 -34.93 1.14
C THR A 686 -0.70 -34.07 0.20
N ILE A 687 -0.36 -32.86 0.63
CA ILE A 687 0.57 -31.96 -0.05
C ILE A 687 1.93 -32.10 0.63
N HIS A 688 2.96 -32.38 -0.15
CA HIS A 688 4.36 -32.39 0.24
C HIS A 688 5.14 -31.34 -0.54
N LEU A 689 5.96 -30.55 0.14
CA LEU A 689 6.99 -29.72 -0.50
C LEU A 689 8.37 -30.16 -0.06
N SER A 690 9.34 -30.18 -0.96
CA SER A 690 10.74 -30.40 -0.62
C SER A 690 11.70 -29.58 -1.49
N GLY A 691 12.79 -29.06 -0.92
CA GLY A 691 13.80 -28.30 -1.66
C GLY A 691 14.92 -27.80 -0.76
N GLY A 692 16.15 -27.74 -1.28
CA GLY A 692 17.31 -27.24 -0.52
C GLY A 692 17.65 -28.03 0.75
N GLY A 693 17.31 -29.33 0.81
CA GLY A 693 17.51 -30.20 1.99
C GLY A 693 16.39 -30.13 3.04
N LEU A 694 15.33 -29.39 2.74
CA LEU A 694 14.19 -29.12 3.61
C LEU A 694 12.92 -29.76 3.03
N ALA A 695 11.99 -30.20 3.88
CA ALA A 695 10.70 -30.74 3.45
C ALA A 695 9.56 -30.42 4.43
N ALA A 696 8.34 -30.29 3.89
CA ALA A 696 7.08 -30.02 4.60
C ALA A 696 5.97 -30.94 4.08
N GLY A 697 4.99 -31.28 4.92
CA GLY A 697 3.80 -32.03 4.51
C GLY A 697 2.54 -31.58 5.26
N VAL A 698 1.39 -31.55 4.58
CA VAL A 698 0.08 -31.32 5.19
C VAL A 698 -1.00 -32.16 4.53
N VAL A 699 -1.97 -32.61 5.32
CA VAL A 699 -3.18 -33.26 4.81
C VAL A 699 -4.29 -32.21 4.68
N ILE A 700 -4.90 -32.14 3.51
CA ILE A 700 -6.02 -31.25 3.19
C ILE A 700 -7.26 -32.07 2.80
N ARG A 701 -8.44 -31.49 3.04
CA ARG A 701 -9.72 -32.08 2.67
C ARG A 701 -10.46 -31.11 1.77
N THR A 702 -10.75 -31.54 0.54
CA THR A 702 -11.44 -30.74 -0.49
C THR A 702 -12.89 -31.15 -0.62
#